data_AF-A0AAE0VGU1-F1
#
_entry.id   AF-A0AAE0VGU1-F1
#
_cell.length_a   1.000
_cell.length_b   1.000
_cell.length_c   1.000
_cell.angle_alpha   90.00
_cell.angle_beta   90.00
_cell.angle_gamma   90.00
#
_symmetry.space_group_name_H-M   'P 1'
#
loop_
_entity.id
_entity.type
_entity.pdbx_description
1 polymer ?
#
loop_
_entity_poly.entity_id
_entity_poly.type
_entity_poly.pdbx_seq_one_letter_code
_entity_poly.pdbx_strand_id
1 'polypeptide(L)'
;MEVSLETIGALAGKIEAAKLLKLPAEEFLTVLDNKVLSNEALLEVDNKTAEQAEVTLEPFENSNEDNDDCDNLLSTIRITTVADEYTTCTGSYRAWSTDMNLGPYSQDIPVPDEDENVGNYYEALQYTLYETGCPETIDRTNKPKTVLKDTVSITILSSPVECMTILMEGGRQCPGDMLLVLSTSWLSKKKSETKEGFYSLYVHKAIAFGATGDTFLETYDPPRKTTYLVNFFTSACTNGQRNDGAEIEADLDCPTSSSLKLTQLVDDKVWTRCIMAKVGMAFPETLAFVFESDIMYPQQEDICVVHIDKEKMSLNAIIHNEITKHLNRCLEKGIEKIVVKPSGVMWHGSSGVTFHYTTDQDEIIRFVQELLTFIQKGDAVLVEAFQKTIKPIKSGKVLKWACTDDLAVRLRATVCRCPEDIAITTNVNCGLASKDEPVNGDNTIAQSLKTTLTAFGITNEIEVARFEEEVRQKGAALLESIMCHENDLSTAERGGLRAQTDIIGIDFVITRRNGVLTPVGIEVNSHDCTINCQIYENLYHLEKGTSVGPWVQTMIARSQKYVLAGKKILVIGAGGYSKAFIWPAAQDMGVKVILIEVNPNHFAAEEVSEFIHYDFSDHSNDDDHAVKIYQLLRKKNMRVDGCLTFWEDCVPLAAKMCNLLNLTGPSVRGAMNAKNKSSTLSVLRKRTADIPHFPRTYLYTSWFTSIGGRADLENATKVRKFPLIMKLEYGSSAVGVAMVKCAEELEEKYMELSSTFQKDEDYFGIGLGHGNTVMVMEYIGGTEHDVDVVIFERKLVAAFVSDNGPTRGKTFTETAACMPSCLPYDKQRQLITAAYQCCTEIGLENGVFNVEMKMISTGPKLVEINGRMGGFYLRDWIKKLYAVDMIMCAFLVSCGIRPSCPERKPKGQFMGVMCIPSLHSHMLNDPDTLSRRQELESKGIIHFNQFDEHADIGKDGFEEPFANVAVMENDVLSAKQKLLELAKEFNITDPTYNVADFLGDFKNY
;
A
#
# COMPACT_ATOMS: atom_id res chain seq x y z
N MET A 1 15.48 -17.63 -23.70
CA MET A 1 16.07 -17.30 -25.00
C MET A 1 16.70 -18.57 -25.55
N GLU A 2 16.25 -19.07 -26.70
CA GLU A 2 16.85 -20.23 -27.37
C GLU A 2 18.12 -19.79 -28.13
N VAL A 3 19.26 -20.40 -27.82
CA VAL A 3 20.52 -20.22 -28.55
C VAL A 3 20.59 -21.28 -29.65
N SER A 4 20.84 -20.87 -30.90
CA SER A 4 20.81 -21.76 -32.06
C SER A 4 21.94 -22.82 -32.04
N LEU A 5 21.63 -24.02 -32.52
CA LEU A 5 22.55 -25.17 -32.64
C LEU A 5 23.82 -24.86 -33.45
N GLU A 6 23.79 -23.89 -34.36
CA GLU A 6 24.98 -23.43 -35.10
C GLU A 6 26.03 -22.78 -34.20
N THR A 7 25.61 -22.10 -33.13
CA THR A 7 26.53 -21.45 -32.18
C THR A 7 27.28 -22.47 -31.33
N ILE A 8 26.60 -23.57 -30.96
CA ILE A 8 27.19 -24.68 -30.21
C ILE A 8 28.19 -25.45 -31.10
N GLY A 9 27.85 -25.66 -32.38
CA GLY A 9 28.74 -26.32 -33.34
C GLY A 9 30.04 -25.55 -33.60
N ALA A 10 29.98 -24.21 -33.68
CA ALA A 10 31.16 -23.37 -33.86
C ALA A 10 32.10 -23.37 -32.64
N LEU A 11 31.56 -23.52 -31.41
CA LEU A 11 32.34 -23.59 -30.18
C LEU A 11 33.06 -24.95 -30.05
N ALA A 12 32.36 -26.04 -30.37
CA ALA A 12 32.92 -27.40 -30.32
C ALA A 12 34.12 -27.57 -31.28
N GLY A 13 34.02 -27.03 -32.50
CA GLY A 13 35.11 -27.10 -33.49
C GLY A 13 36.37 -26.33 -33.08
N LYS A 14 36.24 -25.22 -32.33
CA LYS A 14 37.39 -24.44 -31.82
C LYS A 14 38.08 -25.14 -30.65
N ILE A 15 37.32 -25.82 -29.79
CA ILE A 15 37.87 -26.59 -28.66
C ILE A 15 38.65 -27.81 -29.16
N GLU A 16 38.18 -28.46 -30.22
CA GLU A 16 38.83 -29.63 -30.80
C GLU A 16 40.13 -29.28 -31.55
N ALA A 17 40.17 -28.13 -32.23
CA ALA A 17 41.39 -27.60 -32.85
C ALA A 17 42.49 -27.23 -31.82
N ALA A 18 42.11 -26.70 -30.64
CA ALA A 18 43.05 -26.34 -29.59
C ALA A 18 43.65 -27.57 -28.89
N LYS A 19 42.87 -28.65 -28.71
CA LYS A 19 43.37 -29.93 -28.18
C LYS A 19 44.42 -30.58 -29.09
N LEU A 20 44.33 -30.37 -30.40
CA LEU A 20 45.29 -30.87 -31.39
C LEU A 20 46.61 -30.08 -31.41
N LEU A 21 46.64 -28.83 -30.94
CA LEU A 21 47.81 -27.94 -31.01
C LEU A 21 48.63 -27.84 -29.70
N LYS A 22 48.19 -28.48 -28.59
CA LYS A 22 48.90 -28.52 -27.29
C LYS A 22 49.40 -27.14 -26.79
N LEU A 23 48.58 -26.10 -26.93
CA LEU A 23 48.92 -24.77 -26.42
C LEU A 23 48.72 -24.68 -24.88
N PRO A 24 49.57 -23.94 -24.14
CA PRO A 24 49.37 -23.68 -22.71
C PRO A 24 48.08 -22.88 -22.43
N ALA A 25 47.45 -23.14 -21.28
CA ALA A 25 46.11 -22.64 -20.93
C ALA A 25 45.95 -21.10 -20.94
N GLU A 26 47.04 -20.36 -20.71
CA GLU A 26 47.01 -18.89 -20.64
C GLU A 26 46.85 -18.22 -22.02
N GLU A 27 47.30 -18.84 -23.12
CA GLU A 27 47.08 -18.29 -24.48
C GLU A 27 45.67 -18.60 -25.01
N PHE A 28 45.00 -19.64 -24.49
CA PHE A 28 43.64 -20.03 -24.87
C PHE A 28 42.59 -19.00 -24.43
N LEU A 29 42.83 -18.30 -23.32
CA LEU A 29 41.93 -17.26 -22.80
C LEU A 29 41.97 -15.97 -23.63
N THR A 30 43.07 -15.68 -24.33
CA THR A 30 43.19 -14.52 -25.23
C THR A 30 42.51 -14.67 -26.59
N VAL A 31 42.16 -15.90 -27.02
CA VAL A 31 41.45 -16.15 -28.29
C VAL A 31 39.92 -16.12 -28.12
N LEU A 32 39.43 -16.17 -26.88
CA LEU A 32 38.02 -16.08 -26.51
C LEU A 32 37.70 -14.71 -25.92
N ASP A 33 37.88 -13.64 -26.70
CA ASP A 33 37.56 -12.30 -26.24
C ASP A 33 36.12 -11.89 -26.57
N ASN A 34 35.37 -11.61 -25.50
CA ASN A 34 34.23 -10.71 -25.39
C ASN A 34 32.96 -11.01 -26.21
N LYS A 35 32.23 -12.03 -25.78
CA LYS A 35 30.79 -11.93 -25.44
C LYS A 35 30.29 -13.29 -24.96
N VAL A 36 29.55 -13.28 -23.86
CA VAL A 36 28.93 -14.44 -23.19
C VAL A 36 29.90 -15.17 -22.27
N LEU A 37 29.86 -14.83 -20.98
CA LEU A 37 29.64 -15.77 -19.87
C LEU A 37 29.70 -15.00 -18.53
N SER A 38 28.53 -14.75 -17.96
CA SER A 38 28.33 -14.49 -16.54
C SER A 38 28.10 -15.83 -15.84
N ASN A 39 28.86 -16.07 -14.77
CA ASN A 39 28.63 -16.97 -13.64
C ASN A 39 28.16 -18.41 -13.93
N GLU A 40 29.06 -19.38 -13.74
CA GLU A 40 28.87 -20.49 -12.78
C GLU A 40 30.13 -21.38 -12.66
N ALA A 41 30.46 -21.73 -11.41
CA ALA A 41 31.26 -22.88 -10.94
C ALA A 41 32.77 -22.96 -11.26
N LEU A 42 33.56 -22.32 -10.41
CA LEU A 42 34.86 -22.86 -9.97
C LEU A 42 34.62 -23.74 -8.74
N LEU A 43 34.82 -25.04 -8.87
CA LEU A 43 35.30 -25.95 -7.82
C LEU A 43 35.69 -27.27 -8.47
N GLU A 44 36.98 -27.36 -8.83
CA GLU A 44 37.63 -28.60 -9.23
C GLU A 44 37.84 -29.51 -8.02
N VAL A 45 37.58 -30.78 -8.29
CA VAL A 45 38.01 -31.97 -7.58
C VAL A 45 39.54 -32.01 -7.55
N ASP A 46 40.14 -32.03 -6.36
CA ASP A 46 41.51 -32.50 -6.17
C ASP A 46 41.47 -34.00 -5.83
N ASN A 47 42.06 -34.81 -6.71
CA ASN A 47 42.16 -36.25 -6.58
C ASN A 47 43.59 -36.64 -7.03
N LYS A 48 44.54 -36.70 -6.08
CA LYS A 48 45.52 -37.79 -5.92
C LYS A 48 46.61 -37.45 -4.90
N THR A 49 46.43 -37.96 -3.70
CA THR A 49 47.50 -38.70 -3.00
C THR A 49 46.85 -39.90 -2.31
N ALA A 50 47.08 -41.07 -2.88
CA ALA A 50 46.83 -42.35 -2.23
C ALA A 50 48.02 -42.66 -1.30
N GLU A 51 47.76 -43.06 -0.05
CA GLU A 51 48.32 -44.25 0.62
C GLU A 51 48.08 -44.19 2.15
N GLN A 52 47.67 -45.34 2.70
CA GLN A 52 47.69 -45.74 4.12
C GLN A 52 46.57 -45.25 5.06
N ALA A 53 45.54 -46.08 5.24
CA ALA A 53 45.29 -46.80 6.50
C ALA A 53 44.04 -47.69 6.37
N GLU A 54 44.24 -49.01 6.47
CA GLU A 54 43.19 -50.00 6.67
C GLU A 54 42.53 -49.79 8.04
N VAL A 55 41.19 -49.74 8.09
CA VAL A 55 40.43 -50.13 9.29
C VAL A 55 39.20 -50.94 8.90
N THR A 56 39.16 -52.11 9.52
CA THR A 56 38.22 -53.22 9.51
C THR A 56 36.73 -52.88 9.71
N LEU A 57 35.89 -53.55 8.92
CA LEU A 57 34.46 -53.76 9.19
C LEU A 57 34.29 -55.03 10.03
N GLU A 58 33.67 -54.94 11.21
CA GLU A 58 33.07 -56.08 11.89
C GLU A 58 31.54 -55.97 11.82
N PRO A 59 30.81 -57.06 11.45
CA PRO A 59 29.37 -57.15 11.61
C PRO A 59 29.03 -57.82 12.95
N PHE A 60 28.09 -57.30 13.72
CA PHE A 60 27.56 -57.99 14.90
C PHE A 60 26.17 -58.56 14.63
N GLU A 61 26.09 -59.89 14.75
CA GLU A 61 24.91 -60.75 14.66
C GLU A 61 24.08 -60.77 15.95
N ASN A 62 22.85 -61.26 15.80
CA ASN A 62 21.84 -61.60 16.81
C ASN A 62 22.36 -62.36 18.04
N SER A 63 21.81 -62.03 19.21
CA SER A 63 21.55 -63.01 20.28
C SER A 63 20.29 -62.64 21.07
N ASN A 64 19.34 -63.57 21.11
CA ASN A 64 18.20 -63.61 22.04
C ASN A 64 18.70 -63.79 23.49
N GLU A 65 18.07 -63.12 24.46
CA GLU A 65 17.55 -63.73 25.70
C GLU A 65 16.71 -62.71 26.51
N ASP A 66 15.65 -63.24 27.13
CA ASP A 66 14.53 -62.59 27.79
C ASP A 66 14.87 -61.70 29.00
N ASN A 67 14.11 -60.61 29.20
CA ASN A 67 13.38 -60.36 30.47
C ASN A 67 12.44 -59.15 30.39
N ASP A 68 11.28 -59.35 31.01
CA ASP A 68 10.19 -58.43 31.26
C ASP A 68 10.62 -57.05 31.79
N ASP A 69 10.09 -55.98 31.18
CA ASP A 69 9.53 -54.80 31.87
C ASP A 69 8.86 -53.86 30.84
N CYS A 70 7.78 -54.37 30.23
CA CYS A 70 6.74 -53.52 29.67
C CYS A 70 5.86 -53.05 30.84
N ASP A 71 6.18 -51.90 31.45
CA ASP A 71 5.27 -51.02 32.19
C ASP A 71 6.08 -49.98 33.00
N ASN A 72 6.64 -48.94 32.36
CA ASN A 72 7.00 -47.65 33.01
C ASN A 72 7.65 -46.62 32.05
N LEU A 73 6.99 -46.27 30.94
CA LEU A 73 7.47 -45.20 30.03
C LEU A 73 6.43 -44.09 29.77
N LEU A 74 5.47 -43.91 30.68
CA LEU A 74 4.43 -42.86 30.61
C LEU A 74 4.60 -41.72 31.63
N SER A 75 5.75 -41.60 32.29
CA SER A 75 5.94 -40.61 33.37
C SER A 75 7.18 -39.73 33.18
N THR A 76 7.41 -39.18 31.99
CA THR A 76 8.26 -37.97 31.85
C THR A 76 7.92 -37.16 30.59
N ILE A 77 6.70 -36.65 30.48
CA ILE A 77 6.45 -35.48 29.64
C ILE A 77 7.00 -34.27 30.41
N ARG A 78 8.32 -34.06 30.32
CA ARG A 78 8.87 -32.73 30.54
C ARG A 78 8.44 -31.91 29.34
N ILE A 79 7.65 -30.87 29.60
CA ILE A 79 7.47 -29.73 28.70
C ILE A 79 8.84 -29.07 28.59
N THR A 80 9.63 -29.57 27.66
CA THR A 80 10.83 -28.92 27.14
C THR A 80 10.61 -28.86 25.64
N THR A 81 9.79 -27.90 25.22
CA THR A 81 9.87 -27.32 23.88
C THR A 81 11.18 -26.53 23.85
N VAL A 82 12.28 -27.23 23.60
CA VAL A 82 13.60 -26.65 23.42
C VAL A 82 13.60 -25.94 22.07
N ALA A 83 13.98 -24.67 22.08
CA ALA A 83 14.10 -23.76 20.95
C ALA A 83 15.23 -24.12 19.95
N ASP A 84 15.42 -25.40 19.64
CA ASP A 84 16.33 -25.83 18.56
C ASP A 84 15.62 -25.95 17.21
N GLU A 85 14.29 -25.75 17.14
CA GLU A 85 13.53 -25.95 15.89
C GLU A 85 13.55 -24.75 14.93
N TYR A 86 13.74 -23.51 15.41
CA TYR A 86 13.82 -22.32 14.54
C TYR A 86 15.25 -21.80 14.28
N THR A 87 16.23 -22.37 14.98
CA THR A 87 17.66 -22.19 14.71
C THR A 87 18.29 -23.56 14.68
N THR A 88 18.46 -24.13 13.50
CA THR A 88 19.08 -25.45 13.37
C THR A 88 20.43 -25.48 14.10
N CYS A 89 20.54 -26.29 15.15
CA CYS A 89 21.82 -26.63 15.76
C CYS A 89 22.74 -27.45 14.83
N THR A 90 22.28 -27.77 13.63
CA THR A 90 23.01 -28.56 12.63
C THR A 90 23.45 -27.76 11.39
N GLY A 91 23.11 -26.47 11.29
CA GLY A 91 23.53 -25.60 10.19
C GLY A 91 23.94 -24.24 10.71
N SER A 92 25.11 -24.12 11.33
CA SER A 92 25.60 -22.80 11.72
C SER A 92 25.76 -21.95 10.45
N TYR A 93 25.05 -20.82 10.37
CA TYR A 93 25.20 -19.80 9.33
C TYR A 93 26.55 -19.05 9.43
N ARG A 94 27.62 -19.72 9.93
CA ARG A 94 28.96 -19.19 10.21
C ARG A 94 29.78 -18.80 8.98
N ALA A 95 29.16 -18.70 7.80
CA ALA A 95 29.84 -18.23 6.61
C ALA A 95 29.99 -16.69 6.58
N TRP A 96 29.21 -15.96 7.37
CA TRP A 96 29.24 -14.49 7.42
C TRP A 96 30.02 -13.96 8.61
N SER A 97 30.79 -12.89 8.39
CA SER A 97 31.48 -12.20 9.48
C SER A 97 30.48 -11.51 10.41
N THR A 98 30.60 -11.75 11.72
CA THR A 98 29.86 -11.09 12.79
C THR A 98 30.57 -9.84 13.34
N ASP A 99 31.51 -9.24 12.58
CA ASP A 99 32.28 -8.06 13.00
C ASP A 99 31.41 -6.79 13.23
N MET A 100 30.08 -6.87 13.07
CA MET A 100 29.14 -5.77 13.27
C MET A 100 28.84 -5.54 14.76
N ASN A 101 28.78 -4.27 15.18
CA ASN A 101 28.36 -3.92 16.55
C ASN A 101 26.83 -3.97 16.72
N LEU A 102 26.32 -5.17 17.03
CA LEU A 102 24.91 -5.43 17.31
C LEU A 102 24.48 -5.09 18.76
N GLY A 103 25.40 -4.64 19.61
CA GLY A 103 25.10 -4.26 20.99
C GLY A 103 24.19 -3.02 21.11
N PRO A 104 23.94 -2.52 22.32
CA PRO A 104 23.11 -1.35 22.56
C PRO A 104 23.58 -0.09 21.79
N TYR A 105 22.70 0.91 21.66
CA TYR A 105 23.07 2.16 21.00
C TYR A 105 24.05 3.04 21.81
N SER A 106 24.15 2.80 23.12
CA SER A 106 25.11 3.44 24.02
C SER A 106 25.78 2.40 24.90
N GLN A 107 27.07 2.60 25.22
CA GLN A 107 27.82 1.72 26.13
C GLN A 107 27.30 1.75 27.57
N ASP A 108 26.53 2.78 27.93
CA ASP A 108 25.94 2.94 29.27
C ASP A 108 24.67 2.08 29.47
N ILE A 109 24.16 1.45 28.41
CA ILE A 109 22.96 0.63 28.45
C ILE A 109 23.38 -0.83 28.60
N PRO A 110 22.87 -1.56 29.62
CA PRO A 110 23.15 -2.98 29.74
C PRO A 110 22.56 -3.75 28.56
N VAL A 111 23.24 -4.82 28.15
CA VAL A 111 22.69 -5.77 27.18
C VAL A 111 21.55 -6.53 27.87
N PRO A 112 20.32 -6.55 27.31
CA PRO A 112 19.21 -7.36 27.81
C PRO A 112 19.58 -8.85 27.83
N ASP A 113 19.06 -9.60 28.81
CA ASP A 113 19.26 -11.05 28.87
C ASP A 113 18.63 -11.74 27.64
N GLU A 114 17.53 -11.20 27.13
CA GLU A 114 16.84 -11.69 25.93
C GLU A 114 17.66 -11.54 24.63
N ASP A 115 18.74 -10.74 24.65
CA ASP A 115 19.58 -10.47 23.48
C ASP A 115 20.64 -11.54 23.19
N GLU A 116 20.67 -12.64 23.96
CA GLU A 116 21.52 -13.81 23.71
C GLU A 116 21.49 -14.28 22.24
N ASN A 117 20.35 -14.11 21.56
CA ASN A 117 20.11 -14.55 20.18
C ASN A 117 20.19 -13.45 19.11
N VAL A 118 20.52 -12.20 19.44
CA VAL A 118 20.56 -11.10 18.45
C VAL A 118 21.54 -11.38 17.30
N GLY A 119 22.68 -12.02 17.60
CA GLY A 119 23.62 -12.48 16.58
C GLY A 119 22.99 -13.48 15.61
N ASN A 120 22.24 -14.46 16.14
CA ASN A 120 21.54 -15.47 15.33
C ASN A 120 20.48 -14.82 14.42
N TYR A 121 19.74 -13.82 14.93
CA TYR A 121 18.79 -13.06 14.11
C TYR A 121 19.48 -12.32 12.96
N TYR A 122 20.61 -11.68 13.22
CA TYR A 122 21.37 -11.00 12.18
C TYR A 122 21.94 -11.98 11.14
N GLU A 123 22.46 -13.14 11.56
CA GLU A 123 22.92 -14.20 10.67
C GLU A 123 21.78 -14.75 9.79
N ALA A 124 20.59 -14.97 10.37
CA ALA A 124 19.40 -15.39 9.62
C ALA A 124 18.97 -14.34 8.58
N LEU A 125 19.10 -13.05 8.89
CA LEU A 125 18.90 -11.99 7.89
C LEU A 125 19.91 -12.13 6.74
N GLN A 126 21.21 -12.27 7.03
CA GLN A 126 22.24 -12.38 5.99
C GLN A 126 22.02 -13.60 5.09
N TYR A 127 21.68 -14.75 5.70
CA TYR A 127 21.32 -15.96 4.97
C TYR A 127 20.13 -15.73 4.03
N THR A 128 19.07 -15.09 4.53
CA THR A 128 17.87 -14.81 3.74
C THR A 128 18.15 -13.83 2.60
N LEU A 129 18.97 -12.81 2.83
CA LEU A 129 19.41 -11.88 1.78
C LEU A 129 20.19 -12.63 0.69
N TYR A 130 21.13 -13.50 1.08
CA TYR A 130 21.90 -14.33 0.16
C TYR A 130 21.00 -15.25 -0.69
N GLU A 131 20.10 -16.02 -0.07
CA GLU A 131 19.19 -16.93 -0.80
C GLU A 131 18.26 -16.19 -1.77
N THR A 132 17.89 -14.96 -1.44
CA THR A 132 17.00 -14.15 -2.27
C THR A 132 17.73 -13.30 -3.32
N GLY A 133 19.06 -13.42 -3.41
CA GLY A 133 19.89 -12.68 -4.36
C GLY A 133 20.05 -11.19 -4.01
N CYS A 134 19.79 -10.81 -2.76
CA CYS A 134 19.99 -9.47 -2.24
C CYS A 134 21.42 -9.31 -1.70
N PRO A 135 22.00 -8.09 -1.72
CA PRO A 135 23.30 -7.84 -1.14
C PRO A 135 23.27 -7.95 0.39
N GLU A 136 24.42 -8.29 0.98
CA GLU A 136 24.63 -8.29 2.44
C GLU A 136 24.36 -6.90 3.05
N THR A 137 23.99 -6.89 4.33
CA THR A 137 23.73 -5.64 5.06
C THR A 137 24.99 -4.78 5.16
N ILE A 138 24.88 -3.53 4.74
CA ILE A 138 25.98 -2.56 4.80
C ILE A 138 25.95 -1.83 6.14
N ASP A 139 27.05 -1.90 6.90
CA ASP A 139 27.21 -1.14 8.14
C ASP A 139 27.51 0.34 7.89
N ARG A 140 26.65 1.20 8.43
CA ARG A 140 26.76 2.66 8.40
C ARG A 140 26.80 3.28 9.81
N THR A 141 26.94 2.47 10.85
CA THR A 141 26.91 2.92 12.26
C THR A 141 28.05 3.88 12.61
N ASN A 142 29.16 3.85 11.86
CA ASN A 142 30.30 4.76 12.03
C ASN A 142 29.97 6.24 11.79
N LYS A 143 28.85 6.56 11.12
CA LYS A 143 28.39 7.93 10.89
C LYS A 143 26.88 8.00 11.19
N PRO A 144 26.50 8.37 12.42
CA PRO A 144 25.09 8.53 12.78
C PRO A 144 24.36 9.43 11.80
N LYS A 145 23.18 8.99 11.37
CA LYS A 145 22.36 9.67 10.38
C LYS A 145 21.51 10.72 11.07
N THR A 146 21.66 11.97 10.64
CA THR A 146 20.77 13.05 11.06
C THR A 146 19.54 13.05 10.17
N VAL A 147 18.37 12.85 10.78
CA VAL A 147 17.08 12.89 10.10
C VAL A 147 16.24 14.02 10.72
N LEU A 148 15.37 14.63 9.91
CA LEU A 148 14.44 15.66 10.40
C LEU A 148 13.56 15.08 11.53
N LYS A 149 13.17 15.94 12.49
CA LYS A 149 12.38 15.55 13.68
C LYS A 149 11.06 14.85 13.30
N ASP A 150 10.48 15.21 12.17
CA ASP A 150 9.17 14.74 11.71
C ASP A 150 9.31 13.96 10.38
N THR A 151 9.64 12.67 10.47
CA THR A 151 9.73 11.76 9.33
C THR A 151 8.91 10.50 9.62
N VAL A 152 8.39 9.85 8.57
CA VAL A 152 7.78 8.52 8.68
C VAL A 152 8.85 7.55 9.17
N SER A 153 8.59 6.77 10.22
CA SER A 153 9.49 5.75 10.75
C SER A 153 8.66 4.54 11.20
N ILE A 154 8.54 3.55 10.32
CA ILE A 154 7.81 2.31 10.60
C ILE A 154 8.78 1.35 11.27
N THR A 155 8.51 1.02 12.53
CA THR A 155 9.38 0.18 13.37
C THR A 155 8.82 -1.23 13.45
N ILE A 156 9.61 -2.22 13.05
CA ILE A 156 9.31 -3.65 13.19
C ILE A 156 10.26 -4.22 14.25
N LEU A 157 9.74 -4.50 15.44
CA LEU A 157 10.49 -5.13 16.53
C LEU A 157 10.33 -6.65 16.38
N SER A 158 11.34 -7.33 15.83
CA SER A 158 11.21 -8.72 15.40
C SER A 158 12.53 -9.41 15.11
N SER A 159 12.49 -10.74 15.05
CA SER A 159 13.40 -11.55 14.24
C SER A 159 13.06 -11.37 12.75
N PRO A 160 14.05 -11.30 11.84
CA PRO A 160 13.79 -11.14 10.41
C PRO A 160 13.01 -12.31 9.80
N VAL A 161 13.14 -13.52 10.35
CA VAL A 161 12.51 -14.75 9.83
C VAL A 161 10.98 -14.62 9.77
N GLU A 162 10.37 -13.98 10.78
CA GLU A 162 8.91 -13.83 10.90
C GLU A 162 8.32 -12.77 9.97
N CYS A 163 9.15 -11.82 9.51
CA CYS A 163 8.66 -10.58 8.92
C CYS A 163 9.37 -10.18 7.62
N MET A 164 10.17 -11.05 7.00
CA MET A 164 10.96 -10.71 5.83
C MET A 164 10.11 -10.20 4.65
N THR A 165 8.97 -10.83 4.36
CA THR A 165 8.03 -10.35 3.34
C THR A 165 7.52 -8.93 3.63
N ILE A 166 7.25 -8.61 4.91
CA ILE A 166 6.81 -7.28 5.34
C ILE A 166 7.94 -6.26 5.16
N LEU A 167 9.16 -6.62 5.56
CA LEU A 167 10.34 -5.76 5.49
C LEU A 167 10.74 -5.43 4.05
N MET A 168 10.74 -6.43 3.16
CA MET A 168 11.07 -6.27 1.75
C MET A 168 10.02 -5.44 1.01
N GLU A 169 8.74 -5.72 1.25
CA GLU A 169 7.66 -4.92 0.67
C GLU A 169 7.64 -3.49 1.23
N GLY A 170 7.94 -3.34 2.52
CA GLY A 170 8.18 -2.05 3.18
C GLY A 170 9.32 -1.26 2.55
N GLY A 171 10.48 -1.89 2.33
CA GLY A 171 11.61 -1.28 1.64
C GLY A 171 11.26 -0.79 0.24
N ARG A 172 10.44 -1.57 -0.50
CA ARG A 172 9.93 -1.21 -1.83
C ARG A 172 8.99 0.00 -1.81
N GLN A 173 8.05 0.03 -0.87
CA GLN A 173 7.01 1.08 -0.81
C GLN A 173 7.45 2.37 -0.07
N CYS A 174 8.36 2.26 0.91
CA CYS A 174 8.84 3.38 1.73
C CYS A 174 10.35 3.25 2.05
N PRO A 175 11.22 3.31 1.02
CA PRO A 175 12.64 3.02 1.16
C PRO A 175 13.34 3.91 2.19
N GLY A 176 13.99 3.28 3.17
CA GLY A 176 14.68 3.93 4.28
C GLY A 176 13.82 4.24 5.50
N ASP A 177 12.49 4.05 5.41
CA ASP A 177 11.55 4.31 6.50
C ASP A 177 10.98 3.02 7.14
N MET A 178 11.22 1.87 6.51
CA MET A 178 10.98 0.55 7.09
C MET A 178 12.21 0.10 7.90
N LEU A 179 12.05 0.00 9.22
CA LEU A 179 13.14 -0.19 10.18
C LEU A 179 12.95 -1.49 10.97
N LEU A 180 13.84 -2.47 10.76
CA LEU A 180 13.93 -3.66 11.59
C LEU A 180 14.77 -3.36 12.83
N VAL A 181 14.20 -3.65 14.00
CA VAL A 181 14.85 -3.52 15.29
C VAL A 181 14.96 -4.91 15.92
N LEU A 182 16.21 -5.35 16.13
CA LEU A 182 16.51 -6.69 16.64
C LEU A 182 16.55 -6.76 18.18
N SER A 183 16.53 -5.61 18.87
CA SER A 183 16.70 -5.53 20.31
C SER A 183 15.97 -4.31 20.88
N THR A 184 15.35 -4.48 22.05
CA THR A 184 14.73 -3.37 22.80
C THR A 184 15.76 -2.37 23.32
N SER A 185 17.03 -2.77 23.48
CA SER A 185 18.15 -1.87 23.84
C SER A 185 18.50 -0.87 22.75
N TRP A 186 17.94 -1.00 21.53
CA TRP A 186 18.09 -0.05 20.42
C TRP A 186 17.03 1.06 20.44
N LEU A 187 16.07 0.95 21.36
CA LEU A 187 14.94 1.85 21.50
C LEU A 187 15.05 2.68 22.78
N SER A 188 14.30 3.77 22.82
CA SER A 188 14.01 4.47 24.08
C SER A 188 12.58 4.97 24.09
N LYS A 189 11.98 5.00 25.27
CA LYS A 189 10.60 5.44 25.49
C LYS A 189 10.60 6.73 26.31
N LYS A 190 9.89 7.77 25.85
CA LYS A 190 9.77 9.05 26.55
C LYS A 190 8.30 9.45 26.63
N LYS A 191 7.92 10.21 27.68
CA LYS A 191 6.56 10.73 27.79
C LYS A 191 6.21 11.54 26.53
N SER A 192 5.00 11.32 26.01
CA SER A 192 4.54 12.02 24.82
C SER A 192 4.41 13.52 25.10
N GLU A 193 4.93 14.35 24.19
CA GLU A 193 4.79 15.81 24.25
C GLU A 193 3.36 16.27 23.93
N THR A 194 2.55 15.40 23.29
CA THR A 194 1.24 15.77 22.73
C THR A 194 0.06 15.01 23.35
N LYS A 195 0.33 13.92 24.09
CA LYS A 195 -0.71 13.04 24.68
C LYS A 195 -0.36 12.69 26.13
N GLU A 196 -1.06 13.28 27.08
CA GLU A 196 -0.90 12.97 28.50
C GLU A 196 -1.22 11.50 28.78
N GLY A 197 -0.39 10.85 29.61
CA GLY A 197 -0.52 9.42 29.94
C GLY A 197 0.09 8.45 28.93
N PHE A 198 0.52 8.93 27.76
CA PHE A 198 1.12 8.08 26.71
C PHE A 198 2.62 8.38 26.51
N TYR A 199 3.29 7.50 25.77
CA TYR A 199 4.71 7.56 25.46
C TYR A 199 4.97 7.60 23.96
N SER A 200 5.99 8.37 23.57
CA SER A 200 6.60 8.29 22.24
C SER A 200 7.80 7.35 22.28
N LEU A 201 7.87 6.45 21.29
CA LEU A 201 8.99 5.54 21.09
C LEU A 201 10.02 6.16 20.13
N TYR A 202 11.30 5.93 20.39
CA TYR A 202 12.41 6.46 19.61
C TYR A 202 13.41 5.36 19.25
N VAL A 203 13.79 5.30 17.98
CA VAL A 203 14.75 4.37 17.39
C VAL A 203 16.13 5.03 17.31
N HIS A 204 17.11 4.44 18.00
CA HIS A 204 18.51 4.90 17.98
C HIS A 204 19.37 4.07 17.03
N LYS A 205 19.02 2.80 16.85
CA LYS A 205 19.71 1.86 15.95
C LYS A 205 18.67 0.98 15.27
N ALA A 206 18.84 0.69 13.98
CA ALA A 206 17.99 -0.22 13.23
C ALA A 206 18.68 -0.72 11.95
N ILE A 207 18.11 -1.75 11.35
CA ILE A 207 18.41 -2.16 9.98
C ILE A 207 17.34 -1.56 9.06
N ALA A 208 17.73 -0.60 8.22
CA ALA A 208 16.84 0.09 7.29
C ALA A 208 16.78 -0.63 5.93
N PHE A 209 15.58 -0.81 5.38
CA PHE A 209 15.34 -1.51 4.12
C PHE A 209 15.18 -0.52 2.95
N GLY A 210 15.88 -0.79 1.83
CA GLY A 210 15.82 -0.04 0.58
C GLY A 210 14.88 -0.65 -0.47
N ALA A 211 14.65 0.09 -1.56
CA ALA A 211 13.67 -0.30 -2.59
C ALA A 211 14.09 -1.52 -3.43
N THR A 212 15.39 -1.79 -3.48
CA THR A 212 16.02 -2.84 -4.29
C THR A 212 16.45 -4.05 -3.47
N GLY A 213 16.05 -4.12 -2.20
CA GLY A 213 16.45 -5.18 -1.26
C GLY A 213 17.75 -4.89 -0.50
N ASP A 214 18.41 -3.76 -0.76
CA ASP A 214 19.56 -3.33 0.03
C ASP A 214 19.16 -3.06 1.48
N THR A 215 20.02 -3.46 2.42
CA THR A 215 19.81 -3.24 3.86
C THR A 215 20.98 -2.49 4.47
N PHE A 216 20.70 -1.63 5.45
CA PHE A 216 21.70 -0.79 6.09
C PHE A 216 21.58 -0.82 7.60
N LEU A 217 22.63 -1.25 8.32
CA LEU A 217 22.69 -1.09 9.77
C LEU A 217 23.05 0.37 10.08
N GLU A 218 22.10 1.12 10.63
CA GLU A 218 22.20 2.57 10.85
C GLU A 218 22.02 2.92 12.33
N THR A 219 22.73 3.97 12.77
CA THR A 219 22.48 4.69 14.03
C THR A 219 21.93 6.09 13.72
N TYR A 220 21.13 6.64 14.64
CA TYR A 220 20.43 7.91 14.44
C TYR A 220 20.77 8.92 15.54
N ASP A 221 21.17 10.13 15.14
CA ASP A 221 21.37 11.25 16.05
C ASP A 221 20.85 12.57 15.42
N PRO A 222 19.75 13.16 15.94
CA PRO A 222 18.92 12.64 17.04
C PRO A 222 18.17 11.34 16.65
N PRO A 223 17.67 10.56 17.63
CA PRO A 223 16.95 9.32 17.33
C PRO A 223 15.63 9.59 16.60
N ARG A 224 15.24 8.64 15.73
CA ARG A 224 14.00 8.74 14.95
C ARG A 224 12.80 8.43 15.84
N LYS A 225 11.76 9.26 15.80
CA LYS A 225 10.50 8.96 16.48
C LYS A 225 9.72 7.91 15.69
N THR A 226 9.33 6.81 16.32
CA THR A 226 8.46 5.79 15.70
C THR A 226 7.10 6.40 15.38
N THR A 227 6.63 6.20 14.15
CA THR A 227 5.32 6.68 13.67
C THR A 227 4.31 5.56 13.48
N TYR A 228 4.78 4.30 13.50
CA TYR A 228 3.97 3.09 13.50
C TYR A 228 4.82 1.93 14.03
N LEU A 229 4.25 1.07 14.88
CA LEU A 229 4.95 -0.09 15.44
C LEU A 229 4.26 -1.41 15.06
N VAL A 230 5.06 -2.39 14.64
CA VAL A 230 4.71 -3.83 14.67
C VAL A 230 5.63 -4.51 15.67
N ASN A 231 5.08 -5.28 16.59
CA ASN A 231 5.83 -5.94 17.64
C ASN A 231 5.62 -7.46 17.60
N PHE A 232 6.70 -8.19 17.34
CA PHE A 232 6.73 -9.65 17.38
C PHE A 232 7.53 -10.19 18.59
N PHE A 233 8.09 -9.35 19.46
CA PHE A 233 8.81 -9.78 20.67
C PHE A 233 7.89 -9.88 21.89
N THR A 234 6.82 -10.66 21.72
CA THR A 234 5.88 -11.01 22.80
C THR A 234 5.94 -12.51 23.05
N SER A 235 5.53 -12.96 24.24
CA SER A 235 5.49 -14.40 24.54
C SER A 235 4.65 -15.18 23.53
N ALA A 236 3.59 -14.54 23.00
CA ALA A 236 2.71 -15.09 21.98
C ALA A 236 3.47 -15.47 20.71
N CYS A 237 4.15 -14.48 20.12
CA CYS A 237 4.78 -14.62 18.82
C CYS A 237 6.10 -15.40 18.87
N THR A 238 6.73 -15.49 20.06
CA THR A 238 8.05 -16.11 20.23
C THR A 238 8.01 -17.42 21.03
N ASN A 239 6.82 -17.96 21.27
CA ASN A 239 6.61 -19.18 22.07
C ASN A 239 7.25 -19.09 23.45
N GLY A 240 7.19 -17.91 24.06
CA GLY A 240 7.73 -17.61 25.38
C GLY A 240 9.23 -17.31 25.44
N GLN A 241 9.95 -17.30 24.31
CA GLN A 241 11.39 -16.98 24.29
C GLN A 241 11.67 -15.51 24.64
N ARG A 242 10.82 -14.60 24.16
CA ARG A 242 10.92 -13.16 24.43
C ARG A 242 9.58 -12.61 24.88
N ASN A 243 9.62 -11.66 25.80
CA ASN A 243 8.45 -10.89 26.19
C ASN A 243 8.78 -9.42 26.47
N ASP A 244 10.03 -9.00 26.22
CA ASP A 244 10.52 -7.66 26.49
C ASP A 244 9.84 -6.60 25.60
N GLY A 245 9.28 -7.00 24.45
CA GLY A 245 8.44 -6.13 23.63
C GLY A 245 7.12 -5.70 24.31
N ALA A 246 6.61 -6.47 25.28
CA ALA A 246 5.35 -6.18 25.97
C ALA A 246 5.38 -4.82 26.71
N GLU A 247 6.49 -4.52 27.39
CA GLU A 247 6.66 -3.25 28.10
C GLU A 247 6.87 -2.07 27.12
N ILE A 248 7.52 -2.34 25.98
CA ILE A 248 7.78 -1.34 24.95
C ILE A 248 6.46 -0.85 24.34
N GLU A 249 5.56 -1.75 23.96
CA GLU A 249 4.31 -1.39 23.26
C GLU A 249 3.24 -0.72 24.14
N ALA A 250 3.33 -0.87 25.46
CA ALA A 250 2.33 -0.34 26.38
C ALA A 250 2.17 1.19 26.27
N ASP A 251 0.93 1.70 26.25
CA ASP A 251 0.63 3.14 26.31
C ASP A 251 1.37 4.00 25.26
N LEU A 252 1.62 3.46 24.06
CA LEU A 252 2.22 4.24 22.98
C LEU A 252 1.21 5.22 22.36
N ASP A 253 1.72 6.39 21.96
CA ASP A 253 0.95 7.41 21.26
C ASP A 253 0.83 7.16 19.75
N CYS A 254 1.75 6.38 19.16
CA CYS A 254 1.74 6.02 17.76
C CYS A 254 0.75 4.89 17.47
N PRO A 255 0.25 4.78 16.23
CA PRO A 255 -0.46 3.58 15.76
C PRO A 255 0.38 2.31 15.92
N THR A 256 -0.30 1.19 16.18
CA THR A 256 0.31 -0.14 16.28
C THR A 256 -0.51 -1.15 15.48
N SER A 257 0.18 -2.12 14.86
CA SER A 257 -0.47 -3.28 14.25
C SER A 257 -0.79 -4.31 15.33
N SER A 258 -1.99 -4.24 15.90
CA SER A 258 -2.42 -4.95 17.11
C SER A 258 -1.81 -4.40 18.41
N SER A 259 -2.15 -5.04 19.51
CA SER A 259 -1.59 -4.92 20.86
C SER A 259 -1.75 -6.27 21.57
N LEU A 260 -1.09 -6.47 22.71
CA LEU A 260 -1.30 -7.65 23.55
C LEU A 260 -2.78 -7.88 23.90
N LYS A 261 -3.56 -6.81 24.11
CA LYS A 261 -5.00 -6.92 24.42
C LYS A 261 -5.84 -7.35 23.22
N LEU A 262 -5.52 -6.83 22.03
CA LEU A 262 -6.21 -7.23 20.81
C LEU A 262 -5.83 -8.65 20.39
N THR A 263 -4.57 -9.03 20.53
CA THR A 263 -4.09 -10.40 20.28
C THR A 263 -4.78 -11.41 21.21
N GLN A 264 -5.03 -11.07 22.48
CA GLN A 264 -5.83 -11.90 23.40
C GLN A 264 -7.25 -12.19 22.88
N LEU A 265 -7.87 -11.24 22.16
CA LEU A 265 -9.18 -11.44 21.55
C LEU A 265 -9.09 -12.23 20.25
N VAL A 266 -8.18 -11.85 19.35
CA VAL A 266 -8.06 -12.43 18.01
C VAL A 266 -7.60 -13.89 18.04
N ASP A 267 -6.75 -14.25 18.99
CA ASP A 267 -6.25 -15.63 19.14
C ASP A 267 -7.14 -16.48 20.08
N ASP A 268 -8.19 -15.90 20.68
CA ASP A 268 -9.25 -16.65 21.38
C ASP A 268 -10.16 -17.35 20.33
N LYS A 269 -9.99 -18.66 20.23
CA LYS A 269 -10.71 -19.51 19.29
C LYS A 269 -12.21 -19.56 19.60
N VAL A 270 -12.64 -19.39 20.85
CA VAL A 270 -14.06 -19.37 21.22
C VAL A 270 -14.71 -18.07 20.74
N TRP A 271 -14.07 -16.93 21.00
CA TRP A 271 -14.56 -15.63 20.58
C TRP A 271 -14.60 -15.53 19.06
N THR A 272 -13.54 -15.94 18.37
CA THR A 272 -13.50 -15.91 16.91
C THR A 272 -14.53 -16.83 16.27
N ARG A 273 -14.93 -17.94 16.90
CA ARG A 273 -16.09 -18.75 16.47
C ARG A 273 -17.40 -17.98 16.53
N CYS A 274 -17.63 -17.22 17.61
CA CYS A 274 -18.82 -16.36 17.70
C CYS A 274 -18.82 -15.29 16.60
N ILE A 275 -17.66 -14.73 16.26
CA ILE A 275 -17.53 -13.77 15.15
C ILE A 275 -17.77 -14.45 13.80
N MET A 276 -17.24 -15.67 13.58
CA MET A 276 -17.52 -16.49 12.39
C MET A 276 -19.03 -16.73 12.22
N ALA A 277 -19.72 -17.08 13.31
CA ALA A 277 -21.18 -17.26 13.31
C ALA A 277 -21.92 -15.98 12.90
N LYS A 278 -21.53 -14.83 13.46
CA LYS A 278 -22.11 -13.52 13.16
C LYS A 278 -22.00 -13.15 11.68
N VAL A 279 -20.90 -13.53 11.00
CA VAL A 279 -20.69 -13.25 9.56
C VAL A 279 -21.17 -14.40 8.65
N GLY A 280 -21.81 -15.42 9.24
CA GLY A 280 -22.29 -16.61 8.54
C GLY A 280 -21.18 -17.42 7.88
N MET A 281 -19.96 -17.40 8.43
CA MET A 281 -18.89 -18.31 8.04
C MET A 281 -19.15 -19.67 8.68
N ALA A 282 -18.94 -20.77 7.94
CA ALA A 282 -19.08 -22.09 8.52
C ALA A 282 -17.93 -22.36 9.50
N PHE A 283 -18.26 -22.96 10.65
CA PHE A 283 -17.31 -23.37 11.69
C PHE A 283 -17.70 -24.77 12.23
N PRO A 284 -16.80 -25.46 12.96
CA PRO A 284 -17.13 -26.68 13.69
C PRO A 284 -18.13 -26.44 14.81
N GLU A 285 -19.11 -27.33 15.01
CA GLU A 285 -19.91 -27.30 16.24
C GLU A 285 -18.99 -27.38 17.45
N THR A 286 -19.17 -26.46 18.41
CA THR A 286 -18.16 -26.20 19.44
C THR A 286 -18.77 -26.28 20.84
N LEU A 287 -18.15 -27.06 21.72
CA LEU A 287 -18.27 -26.95 23.18
C LEU A 287 -16.94 -26.39 23.71
N ALA A 288 -16.99 -25.32 24.49
CA ALA A 288 -15.81 -24.67 25.05
C ALA A 288 -15.89 -24.58 26.58
N PHE A 289 -14.82 -25.01 27.25
CA PHE A 289 -14.62 -24.81 28.68
C PHE A 289 -13.66 -23.64 28.90
N VAL A 290 -14.17 -22.49 29.35
CA VAL A 290 -13.40 -21.24 29.47
C VAL A 290 -12.98 -21.01 30.92
N PHE A 291 -11.69 -20.84 31.18
CA PHE A 291 -11.15 -20.62 32.52
C PHE A 291 -10.99 -19.14 32.84
N GLU A 292 -11.88 -18.61 33.69
CA GLU A 292 -11.80 -17.23 34.22
C GLU A 292 -11.46 -16.14 33.18
N SER A 293 -12.19 -16.10 32.06
CA SER A 293 -12.01 -15.07 31.03
C SER A 293 -12.87 -13.84 31.30
N ASP A 294 -12.29 -12.65 31.06
CA ASP A 294 -13.00 -11.37 31.04
C ASP A 294 -13.67 -11.10 29.67
N ILE A 295 -13.46 -11.98 28.69
CA ILE A 295 -14.04 -11.86 27.35
C ILE A 295 -15.52 -12.25 27.40
N MET A 296 -16.36 -11.41 26.79
CA MET A 296 -17.77 -11.71 26.60
C MET A 296 -17.98 -12.51 25.32
N TYR A 297 -18.54 -13.72 25.46
CA TYR A 297 -18.85 -14.61 24.34
C TYR A 297 -20.32 -14.48 23.91
N PRO A 298 -20.61 -13.99 22.68
CA PRO A 298 -21.97 -13.92 22.17
C PRO A 298 -22.63 -15.32 22.12
N GLN A 299 -23.86 -15.43 22.63
CA GLN A 299 -24.65 -16.66 22.58
C GLN A 299 -24.91 -17.08 21.12
N GLN A 300 -24.66 -18.34 20.79
CA GLN A 300 -24.91 -18.94 19.48
C GLN A 300 -25.42 -20.38 19.67
N GLU A 301 -26.32 -20.85 18.81
CA GLU A 301 -26.95 -22.17 18.98
C GLU A 301 -25.93 -23.33 18.88
N ASP A 302 -24.98 -23.23 17.96
CA ASP A 302 -23.94 -24.25 17.70
C ASP A 302 -22.62 -24.00 18.47
N ILE A 303 -22.59 -23.03 19.41
CA ILE A 303 -21.45 -22.76 20.29
C ILE A 303 -21.92 -22.78 21.74
N CYS A 304 -21.51 -23.80 22.48
CA CYS A 304 -21.79 -23.93 23.91
C CYS A 304 -20.57 -23.49 24.72
N VAL A 305 -20.70 -22.43 25.51
CA VAL A 305 -19.64 -21.93 26.38
C VAL A 305 -19.94 -22.27 27.84
N VAL A 306 -19.01 -22.95 28.49
CA VAL A 306 -19.07 -23.37 29.89
C VAL A 306 -17.95 -22.68 30.65
N HIS A 307 -18.30 -21.71 31.49
CA HIS A 307 -17.32 -21.06 32.36
C HIS A 307 -16.93 -22.00 33.51
N ILE A 308 -15.64 -22.28 33.61
CA ILE A 308 -15.08 -23.17 34.62
C ILE A 308 -14.31 -22.39 35.67
N ASP A 309 -14.38 -22.91 36.88
CA ASP A 309 -13.65 -22.47 38.06
C ASP A 309 -12.98 -23.73 38.62
N LYS A 310 -11.64 -23.72 38.64
CA LYS A 310 -10.82 -24.90 39.00
C LYS A 310 -10.99 -25.29 40.48
N GLU A 311 -11.51 -24.40 41.32
CA GLU A 311 -11.70 -24.66 42.75
C GLU A 311 -13.07 -25.29 43.07
N LYS A 312 -13.99 -25.37 42.10
CA LYS A 312 -15.31 -25.96 42.30
C LYS A 312 -15.24 -27.49 42.42
N MET A 313 -15.71 -28.01 43.57
CA MET A 313 -15.80 -29.45 43.85
C MET A 313 -16.60 -30.25 42.80
N SER A 314 -17.53 -29.62 42.06
CA SER A 314 -18.37 -30.26 41.06
C SER A 314 -17.83 -30.19 39.62
N LEU A 315 -16.63 -29.64 39.40
CA LEU A 315 -16.08 -29.40 38.06
C LEU A 315 -16.09 -30.67 37.19
N ASN A 316 -15.66 -31.81 37.73
CA ASN A 316 -15.65 -33.09 37.01
C ASN A 316 -17.06 -33.54 36.57
N ALA A 317 -18.07 -33.34 37.41
CA ALA A 317 -19.45 -33.68 37.07
C ALA A 317 -20.00 -32.77 35.97
N ILE A 318 -19.64 -31.48 35.99
CA ILE A 318 -20.01 -30.50 34.95
C ILE A 318 -19.38 -30.90 33.61
N ILE A 319 -18.06 -31.14 33.59
CA ILE A 319 -17.33 -31.56 32.38
C ILE A 319 -17.97 -32.81 31.77
N HIS A 320 -18.18 -33.84 32.59
CA HIS A 320 -18.75 -35.10 32.13
C HIS A 320 -20.14 -34.91 31.53
N ASN A 321 -21.01 -34.16 32.21
CA ASN A 321 -22.38 -33.91 31.75
C ASN A 321 -22.42 -33.10 30.44
N GLU A 322 -21.65 -32.02 30.33
CA GLU A 322 -21.65 -31.18 29.12
C GLU A 322 -21.00 -31.87 27.92
N ILE A 323 -19.92 -32.63 28.12
CA ILE A 323 -19.35 -33.48 27.05
C ILE A 323 -20.37 -34.51 26.60
N THR A 324 -21.02 -35.24 27.51
CA THR A 324 -22.05 -36.25 27.14
C THR A 324 -23.15 -35.62 26.27
N LYS A 325 -23.66 -34.45 26.67
CA LYS A 325 -24.68 -33.73 25.89
C LYS A 325 -24.18 -33.34 24.50
N HIS A 326 -22.95 -32.84 24.40
CA HIS A 326 -22.36 -32.43 23.13
C HIS A 326 -22.10 -33.62 22.20
N LEU A 327 -21.56 -34.73 22.71
CA LEU A 327 -21.33 -35.95 21.92
C LEU A 327 -22.63 -36.54 21.39
N ASN A 328 -23.70 -36.56 22.19
CA ASN A 328 -25.02 -37.02 21.74
C ASN A 328 -25.56 -36.16 20.59
N ARG A 329 -25.46 -34.82 20.68
CA ARG A 329 -25.83 -33.92 19.58
C ARG A 329 -24.99 -34.16 18.33
N CYS A 330 -23.69 -34.39 18.49
CA CYS A 330 -22.80 -34.72 17.37
C CYS A 330 -23.21 -36.03 16.69
N LEU A 331 -23.54 -37.08 17.46
CA LEU A 331 -24.01 -38.36 16.93
C LEU A 331 -25.35 -38.22 16.19
N GLU A 332 -26.30 -37.44 16.72
CA GLU A 332 -27.57 -37.14 16.04
C GLU A 332 -27.36 -36.45 14.68
N LYS A 333 -26.30 -35.64 14.56
CA LYS A 333 -25.88 -34.99 13.31
C LYS A 333 -24.96 -35.85 12.43
N GLY A 334 -24.65 -37.09 12.84
CA GLY A 334 -23.81 -38.03 12.08
C GLY A 334 -22.31 -37.73 12.12
N ILE A 335 -21.83 -37.03 13.14
CA ILE A 335 -20.41 -36.71 13.33
C ILE A 335 -19.71 -37.88 14.03
N GLU A 336 -18.79 -38.54 13.33
CA GLU A 336 -18.08 -39.74 13.79
C GLU A 336 -16.81 -39.44 14.63
N LYS A 337 -16.28 -38.21 14.51
CA LYS A 337 -15.01 -37.82 15.15
C LYS A 337 -15.09 -36.46 15.80
N ILE A 338 -14.30 -36.29 16.84
CA ILE A 338 -14.19 -35.08 17.67
C ILE A 338 -12.74 -34.62 17.72
N VAL A 339 -12.55 -33.31 17.76
CA VAL A 339 -11.25 -32.66 17.97
C VAL A 339 -11.26 -32.01 19.34
N VAL A 340 -10.29 -32.35 20.19
CA VAL A 340 -10.08 -31.66 21.46
C VAL A 340 -8.84 -30.78 21.32
N LYS A 341 -8.94 -29.49 21.65
CA LYS A 341 -7.81 -28.57 21.52
C LYS A 341 -7.87 -27.42 22.53
N PRO A 342 -6.72 -26.88 22.95
CA PRO A 342 -6.66 -25.65 23.73
C PRO A 342 -6.90 -24.40 22.86
N SER A 343 -7.21 -23.31 23.52
CA SER A 343 -7.42 -21.97 22.97
C SER A 343 -6.82 -20.94 23.89
N GLY A 344 -6.16 -19.95 23.31
CA GLY A 344 -5.43 -18.91 24.02
C GLY A 344 -4.18 -18.54 23.25
N VAL A 345 -3.56 -17.45 23.69
CA VAL A 345 -2.46 -16.77 22.98
C VAL A 345 -1.20 -17.65 22.85
N MET A 346 -0.98 -18.57 23.79
CA MET A 346 0.17 -19.50 23.78
C MET A 346 -0.12 -20.82 23.04
N TRP A 347 -1.33 -21.00 22.49
CA TRP A 347 -1.79 -22.27 21.94
C TRP A 347 -2.00 -22.19 20.42
N HIS A 348 -0.88 -22.31 19.68
CA HIS A 348 -0.81 -22.28 18.22
C HIS A 348 -0.11 -23.57 17.69
N GLY A 349 0.10 -23.67 16.38
CA GLY A 349 0.92 -24.75 15.78
C GLY A 349 0.43 -26.20 15.99
N SER A 350 -0.87 -26.42 16.24
CA SER A 350 -1.45 -27.73 16.62
C SER A 350 -1.00 -28.30 17.97
N SER A 351 -0.32 -27.50 18.80
CA SER A 351 0.05 -27.88 20.16
C SER A 351 -1.19 -28.23 21.01
N GLY A 352 -1.17 -29.39 21.65
CA GLY A 352 -2.28 -29.89 22.47
C GLY A 352 -3.54 -30.33 21.71
N VAL A 353 -3.49 -30.44 20.39
CA VAL A 353 -4.64 -30.92 19.57
C VAL A 353 -4.67 -32.44 19.53
N THR A 354 -5.83 -33.05 19.80
CA THR A 354 -6.05 -34.50 19.71
C THR A 354 -7.35 -34.83 18.96
N PHE A 355 -7.41 -36.03 18.37
CA PHE A 355 -8.53 -36.50 17.55
C PHE A 355 -9.08 -37.81 18.13
N HIS A 356 -10.40 -37.87 18.31
CA HIS A 356 -11.09 -38.99 18.97
C HIS A 356 -12.28 -39.45 18.14
N TYR A 357 -12.73 -40.70 18.29
CA TYR A 357 -14.07 -41.06 17.82
C TYR A 357 -15.12 -40.50 18.78
N THR A 358 -16.28 -40.11 18.26
CA THR A 358 -17.38 -39.58 19.09
C THR A 358 -17.86 -40.59 20.14
N THR A 359 -17.58 -41.88 19.95
CA THR A 359 -17.87 -42.97 20.89
C THR A 359 -16.89 -43.07 22.06
N ASP A 360 -15.70 -42.46 21.96
CA ASP A 360 -14.61 -42.61 22.95
C ASP A 360 -14.73 -41.57 24.07
N GLN A 361 -15.91 -41.51 24.69
CA GLN A 361 -16.27 -40.45 25.64
C GLN A 361 -15.27 -40.35 26.82
N ASP A 362 -14.85 -41.47 27.39
CA ASP A 362 -13.95 -41.47 28.55
C ASP A 362 -12.56 -40.90 28.19
N GLU A 363 -12.08 -41.16 26.98
CA GLU A 363 -10.81 -40.65 26.49
C GLU A 363 -10.88 -39.13 26.24
N ILE A 364 -11.96 -38.66 25.62
CA ILE A 364 -12.23 -37.22 25.42
C ILE A 364 -12.25 -36.49 26.77
N ILE A 365 -12.96 -37.03 27.76
CA ILE A 365 -13.02 -36.43 29.11
C ILE A 365 -11.63 -36.37 29.75
N ARG A 366 -10.86 -37.46 29.67
CA ARG A 366 -9.50 -37.53 30.21
C ARG A 366 -8.61 -36.45 29.61
N PHE A 367 -8.61 -36.29 28.29
CA PHE A 367 -7.80 -35.27 27.61
C PHE A 367 -8.26 -33.84 27.90
N VAL A 368 -9.57 -33.61 28.00
CA VAL A 368 -10.08 -32.30 28.43
C VAL A 368 -9.56 -31.98 29.84
N GLN A 369 -9.68 -32.91 30.79
CA GLN A 369 -9.18 -32.73 32.15
C GLN A 369 -7.66 -32.49 32.19
N GLU A 370 -6.90 -33.20 31.37
CA GLU A 370 -5.45 -33.03 31.24
C GLU A 370 -5.10 -31.61 30.75
N LEU A 371 -5.70 -31.15 29.65
CA LEU A 371 -5.50 -29.78 29.15
C LEU A 371 -5.90 -28.73 30.18
N LEU A 372 -6.98 -28.95 30.92
CA LEU A 372 -7.43 -28.04 31.97
C LEU A 372 -6.38 -27.81 33.07
N THR A 373 -5.42 -28.73 33.26
CA THR A 373 -4.30 -28.52 34.19
C THR A 373 -3.26 -27.54 33.66
N PHE A 374 -3.11 -27.42 32.34
CA PHE A 374 -2.11 -26.59 31.69
C PHE A 374 -2.60 -25.20 31.27
N ILE A 375 -3.89 -25.05 30.97
CA ILE A 375 -4.43 -23.76 30.54
C ILE A 375 -4.35 -22.68 31.63
N GLN A 376 -4.09 -21.45 31.23
CA GLN A 376 -4.01 -20.28 32.10
C GLN A 376 -5.33 -19.51 32.16
N LYS A 377 -5.42 -18.53 33.07
CA LYS A 377 -6.58 -17.64 33.15
C LYS A 377 -6.78 -16.93 31.81
N GLY A 378 -7.99 -16.97 31.28
CA GLY A 378 -8.35 -16.46 29.95
C GLY A 378 -8.35 -17.51 28.84
N ASP A 379 -7.69 -18.65 29.04
CA ASP A 379 -7.66 -19.74 28.05
C ASP A 379 -8.95 -20.59 28.08
N ALA A 380 -9.10 -21.44 27.06
CA ALA A 380 -10.19 -22.40 26.98
C ALA A 380 -9.75 -23.77 26.43
N VAL A 381 -10.53 -24.80 26.70
CA VAL A 381 -10.45 -26.10 26.03
C VAL A 381 -11.69 -26.31 25.18
N LEU A 382 -11.50 -26.55 23.89
CA LEU A 382 -12.56 -26.78 22.92
C LEU A 382 -12.69 -28.27 22.63
N VAL A 383 -13.94 -28.72 22.55
CA VAL A 383 -14.37 -30.02 22.04
C VAL A 383 -15.22 -29.72 20.80
N GLU A 384 -14.66 -29.99 19.62
CA GLU A 384 -15.24 -29.58 18.34
C GLU A 384 -15.58 -30.77 17.44
N ALA A 385 -16.64 -30.63 16.65
CA ALA A 385 -16.98 -31.58 15.59
C ALA A 385 -15.89 -31.64 14.51
N PHE A 386 -15.33 -32.83 14.26
CA PHE A 386 -14.33 -33.00 13.20
C PHE A 386 -14.91 -32.67 11.81
N GLN A 387 -14.20 -31.85 11.05
CA GLN A 387 -14.60 -31.48 9.69
C GLN A 387 -13.86 -32.36 8.67
N LYS A 388 -14.62 -33.20 7.96
CA LYS A 388 -14.06 -34.07 6.93
C LYS A 388 -13.62 -33.25 5.72
N THR A 389 -12.29 -33.16 5.52
CA THR A 389 -11.70 -32.52 4.35
C THR A 389 -11.85 -33.37 3.08
N ILE A 390 -11.92 -32.72 1.92
CA ILE A 390 -11.86 -33.39 0.61
C ILE A 390 -10.55 -34.17 0.46
N LYS A 391 -10.56 -35.23 -0.37
CA LYS A 391 -9.37 -36.07 -0.61
C LYS A 391 -8.92 -36.01 -2.07
N PRO A 392 -7.62 -36.21 -2.36
CA PRO A 392 -7.13 -36.39 -3.72
C PRO A 392 -7.83 -37.55 -4.45
N ILE A 393 -8.06 -37.42 -5.76
CA ILE A 393 -8.57 -38.55 -6.56
C ILE A 393 -7.41 -39.48 -6.92
N LYS A 394 -7.50 -40.75 -6.51
CA LYS A 394 -6.61 -41.83 -6.98
C LYS A 394 -6.99 -42.26 -8.40
N SER A 395 -6.76 -41.45 -9.44
CA SER A 395 -7.01 -41.86 -10.83
C SER A 395 -5.73 -41.94 -11.67
N GLY A 396 -5.60 -43.05 -12.40
CA GLY A 396 -4.39 -43.44 -13.10
C GLY A 396 -4.09 -42.58 -14.32
N LYS A 397 -2.98 -41.84 -14.23
CA LYS A 397 -2.03 -41.35 -15.27
C LYS A 397 -1.49 -39.95 -14.97
N VAL A 398 -2.09 -39.18 -14.05
CA VAL A 398 -1.73 -37.75 -13.91
C VAL A 398 -0.61 -37.47 -12.91
N LEU A 399 -0.39 -38.25 -11.84
CA LEU A 399 0.76 -38.03 -10.96
C LEU A 399 1.26 -39.35 -10.34
N LYS A 400 2.06 -40.12 -11.07
CA LYS A 400 2.68 -41.36 -10.53
C LYS A 400 3.69 -41.10 -9.40
N TRP A 401 4.18 -39.87 -9.24
CA TRP A 401 5.10 -39.47 -8.18
C TRP A 401 4.39 -38.84 -6.95
N ALA A 402 3.10 -38.50 -7.05
CA ALA A 402 2.28 -38.02 -5.93
C ALA A 402 1.36 -39.12 -5.34
N CYS A 403 1.61 -40.38 -5.71
CA CYS A 403 0.90 -41.57 -5.21
C CYS A 403 1.68 -42.25 -4.08
N THR A 404 2.18 -41.47 -3.13
CA THR A 404 2.58 -41.98 -1.81
C THR A 404 1.76 -41.23 -0.77
N ASP A 405 0.90 -41.99 -0.09
CA ASP A 405 0.24 -41.68 1.18
C ASP A 405 -0.92 -40.65 1.20
N ASP A 406 -1.84 -40.83 2.17
CA ASP A 406 -2.96 -39.93 2.41
C ASP A 406 -2.39 -38.52 2.72
N LEU A 407 -2.75 -37.47 1.98
CA LEU A 407 -2.31 -36.09 2.25
C LEU A 407 -3.31 -35.36 3.17
N ALA A 408 -2.78 -34.50 4.05
CA ALA A 408 -3.54 -33.48 4.75
C ALA A 408 -3.46 -32.14 3.97
N VAL A 409 -4.58 -31.41 3.93
CA VAL A 409 -4.66 -30.10 3.27
C VAL A 409 -5.29 -29.07 4.19
N ARG A 410 -4.67 -27.90 4.26
CA ARG A 410 -5.15 -26.71 4.98
C ARG A 410 -5.19 -25.54 4.01
N LEU A 411 -6.29 -24.81 3.99
CA LEU A 411 -6.42 -23.58 3.20
C LEU A 411 -6.21 -22.40 4.14
N ARG A 412 -5.31 -21.48 3.80
CA ARG A 412 -5.04 -20.27 4.57
C ARG A 412 -5.43 -19.05 3.75
N ALA A 413 -6.15 -18.14 4.40
CA ALA A 413 -6.43 -16.81 3.87
C ALA A 413 -5.73 -15.76 4.74
N THR A 414 -5.03 -14.83 4.10
CA THR A 414 -4.47 -13.64 4.76
C THR A 414 -5.39 -12.48 4.50
N VAL A 415 -5.82 -11.82 5.56
CA VAL A 415 -6.78 -10.71 5.50
C VAL A 415 -6.13 -9.49 6.12
N CYS A 416 -6.02 -8.42 5.33
CA CYS A 416 -5.40 -7.17 5.73
C CYS A 416 -6.45 -6.06 5.83
N ARG A 417 -6.22 -5.13 6.74
CA ARG A 417 -6.88 -3.84 6.75
C ARG A 417 -6.14 -2.90 5.79
N CYS A 418 -6.85 -2.21 4.90
CA CYS A 418 -6.28 -1.26 3.95
C CYS A 418 -6.30 0.20 4.49
N PRO A 419 -5.63 1.16 3.82
CA PRO A 419 -5.56 2.56 4.26
C PRO A 419 -6.91 3.24 4.47
N GLU A 420 -7.93 2.81 3.74
CA GLU A 420 -9.31 3.28 3.83
C GLU A 420 -10.08 2.67 5.01
N ASP A 421 -9.43 1.89 5.87
CA ASP A 421 -10.03 1.17 7.00
C ASP A 421 -11.09 0.15 6.52
N ILE A 422 -10.79 -0.57 5.44
CA ILE A 422 -11.61 -1.67 4.88
C ILE A 422 -10.81 -2.97 4.96
N ALA A 423 -11.46 -4.09 5.27
CA ALA A 423 -10.82 -5.40 5.26
C ALA A 423 -10.79 -5.99 3.85
N ILE A 424 -9.65 -6.59 3.47
CA ILE A 424 -9.49 -7.29 2.20
C ILE A 424 -8.73 -8.60 2.40
N THR A 425 -9.23 -9.67 1.78
CA THR A 425 -8.49 -10.93 1.72
C THR A 425 -7.48 -10.85 0.58
N THR A 426 -6.20 -10.70 0.93
CA THR A 426 -5.11 -10.45 -0.02
C THR A 426 -4.62 -11.74 -0.67
N ASN A 427 -4.45 -12.80 0.12
CA ASN A 427 -3.90 -14.07 -0.34
C ASN A 427 -4.78 -15.26 0.11
N VAL A 428 -4.83 -16.30 -0.73
CA VAL A 428 -5.53 -17.56 -0.45
C VAL A 428 -4.67 -18.71 -1.00
N ASN A 429 -4.00 -19.42 -0.11
CA ASN A 429 -3.03 -20.48 -0.44
C ASN A 429 -3.33 -21.78 0.33
N CYS A 430 -2.89 -22.90 -0.22
CA CYS A 430 -2.98 -24.20 0.41
C CYS A 430 -1.62 -24.62 0.97
N GLY A 431 -1.64 -25.17 2.18
CA GLY A 431 -0.58 -25.99 2.72
C GLY A 431 -0.93 -27.48 2.59
N LEU A 432 0.03 -28.27 2.11
CA LEU A 432 -0.06 -29.73 2.05
C LEU A 432 1.01 -30.37 2.95
N ALA A 433 0.65 -31.48 3.62
CA ALA A 433 1.58 -32.33 4.36
C ALA A 433 1.11 -33.80 4.34
N SER A 434 1.91 -34.70 4.93
CA SER A 434 1.49 -36.08 5.20
C SER A 434 0.28 -36.10 6.14
N LYS A 435 -0.65 -37.07 6.01
CA LYS A 435 -1.82 -37.20 6.90
C LYS A 435 -1.44 -37.43 8.36
N ASP A 436 -0.29 -38.03 8.61
CA ASP A 436 0.13 -38.40 9.96
C ASP A 436 0.70 -37.20 10.73
N GLU A 437 0.82 -36.03 10.08
CA GLU A 437 1.31 -34.78 10.66
C GLU A 437 0.28 -33.64 10.49
N PRO A 438 0.03 -32.82 11.53
CA PRO A 438 -0.79 -31.63 11.39
C PRO A 438 -0.14 -30.60 10.44
N VAL A 439 -0.92 -30.06 9.50
CA VAL A 439 -0.45 -28.95 8.64
C VAL A 439 -0.46 -27.65 9.44
N ASN A 440 0.71 -27.07 9.66
CA ASN A 440 0.92 -25.77 10.28
C ASN A 440 1.58 -24.79 9.28
N GLY A 441 2.13 -23.67 9.77
CA GLY A 441 2.69 -22.62 8.91
C GLY A 441 4.01 -22.99 8.22
N ASP A 442 4.84 -23.81 8.86
CA ASP A 442 6.24 -24.10 8.50
C ASP A 442 6.48 -25.54 8.04
N ASN A 443 5.70 -26.52 8.51
CA ASN A 443 5.72 -27.91 8.02
C ASN A 443 4.71 -28.11 6.88
N THR A 444 4.92 -27.41 5.76
CA THR A 444 4.00 -27.49 4.64
C THR A 444 4.62 -27.22 3.27
N ILE A 445 4.08 -27.89 2.25
CA ILE A 445 4.32 -27.56 0.84
C ILE A 445 3.28 -26.50 0.44
N ALA A 446 3.71 -25.26 0.27
CA ALA A 446 2.85 -24.17 -0.16
C ALA A 446 2.45 -24.31 -1.64
N GLN A 447 1.16 -24.16 -1.92
CA GLN A 447 0.59 -24.32 -3.27
C GLN A 447 -0.63 -23.41 -3.47
N SER A 448 -0.94 -23.04 -4.71
CA SER A 448 -2.16 -22.29 -5.01
C SER A 448 -3.43 -23.13 -4.80
N LEU A 449 -4.52 -22.49 -4.37
CA LEU A 449 -5.83 -23.13 -4.24
C LEU A 449 -6.26 -23.84 -5.53
N LYS A 450 -6.09 -23.20 -6.69
CA LYS A 450 -6.47 -23.77 -8.00
C LYS A 450 -5.72 -25.07 -8.29
N THR A 451 -4.41 -25.10 -8.05
CA THR A 451 -3.60 -26.31 -8.27
C THR A 451 -4.05 -27.44 -7.34
N THR A 452 -4.27 -27.15 -6.06
CA THR A 452 -4.72 -28.13 -5.08
C THR A 452 -6.09 -28.70 -5.43
N LEU A 453 -7.08 -27.85 -5.74
CA LEU A 453 -8.42 -28.30 -6.15
C LEU A 453 -8.37 -29.14 -7.44
N THR A 454 -7.56 -28.75 -8.42
CA THR A 454 -7.36 -29.51 -9.65
C THR A 454 -6.76 -30.89 -9.38
N ALA A 455 -5.75 -30.99 -8.50
CA ALA A 455 -5.16 -32.26 -8.08
C ALA A 455 -6.17 -33.17 -7.35
N PHE A 456 -7.19 -32.56 -6.74
CA PHE A 456 -8.30 -33.26 -6.06
C PHE A 456 -9.47 -33.52 -7.01
N GLY A 457 -9.26 -33.34 -8.33
CA GLY A 457 -10.22 -33.62 -9.38
C GLY A 457 -11.38 -32.63 -9.47
N ILE A 458 -11.24 -31.47 -8.84
CA ILE A 458 -12.20 -30.36 -8.89
C ILE A 458 -11.73 -29.42 -9.99
N THR A 459 -12.23 -29.64 -11.20
CA THR A 459 -11.81 -28.90 -12.41
C THR A 459 -12.87 -27.96 -12.96
N ASN A 460 -14.05 -27.88 -12.33
CA ASN A 460 -15.10 -26.96 -12.74
C ASN A 460 -14.72 -25.53 -12.32
N GLU A 461 -14.38 -24.68 -13.29
CA GLU A 461 -13.91 -23.32 -13.04
C GLU A 461 -14.93 -22.44 -12.30
N ILE A 462 -16.23 -22.62 -12.55
CA ILE A 462 -17.29 -21.87 -11.86
C ILE A 462 -17.37 -22.28 -10.40
N GLU A 463 -17.25 -23.59 -10.12
CA GLU A 463 -17.26 -24.11 -8.74
C GLU A 463 -16.04 -23.61 -7.95
N VAL A 464 -14.85 -23.62 -8.58
CA VAL A 464 -13.60 -23.13 -7.99
C VAL A 464 -13.67 -21.63 -7.73
N ALA A 465 -14.08 -20.83 -8.72
CA ALA A 465 -14.19 -19.38 -8.59
C ALA A 465 -15.20 -18.97 -7.51
N ARG A 466 -16.36 -19.63 -7.45
CA ARG A 466 -17.35 -19.42 -6.38
C ARG A 466 -16.77 -19.72 -5.00
N PHE A 467 -16.03 -20.82 -4.87
CA PHE A 467 -15.42 -21.22 -3.60
C PHE A 467 -14.33 -20.24 -3.15
N GLU A 468 -13.44 -19.82 -4.07
CA GLU A 468 -12.42 -18.81 -3.76
C GLU A 468 -13.05 -17.48 -3.35
N GLU A 469 -14.07 -17.03 -4.07
CA GLU A 469 -14.80 -15.80 -3.74
C GLU A 469 -15.48 -15.91 -2.36
N GLU A 470 -16.08 -17.05 -2.03
CA GLU A 470 -16.68 -17.31 -0.72
C GLU A 470 -15.62 -17.21 0.40
N VAL A 471 -14.42 -17.78 0.21
CA VAL A 471 -13.31 -17.65 1.16
C VAL A 471 -12.89 -16.20 1.33
N ARG A 472 -12.72 -15.46 0.23
CA ARG A 472 -12.29 -14.06 0.25
C ARG A 472 -13.30 -13.15 0.92
N GLN A 473 -14.60 -13.29 0.59
CA GLN A 473 -15.68 -12.51 1.20
C GLN A 473 -15.81 -12.80 2.70
N LYS A 474 -15.77 -14.08 3.09
CA LYS A 474 -15.89 -14.47 4.50
C LYS A 474 -14.68 -14.03 5.31
N GLY A 475 -13.48 -14.07 4.73
CA GLY A 475 -12.28 -13.55 5.37
C GLY A 475 -12.36 -12.05 5.64
N ALA A 476 -12.72 -11.26 4.62
CA ALA A 476 -12.90 -9.81 4.75
C ALA A 476 -13.98 -9.47 5.78
N ALA A 477 -15.16 -10.11 5.70
CA ALA A 477 -16.26 -9.89 6.63
C ALA A 477 -15.88 -10.22 8.09
N LEU A 478 -15.04 -11.25 8.31
CA LEU A 478 -14.56 -11.60 9.65
C LEU A 478 -13.72 -10.47 10.23
N LEU A 479 -12.71 -9.97 9.49
CA LEU A 479 -11.89 -8.85 9.95
C LEU A 479 -12.73 -7.58 10.11
N GLU A 480 -13.65 -7.27 9.20
CA GLU A 480 -14.60 -6.16 9.37
C GLU A 480 -15.39 -6.26 10.68
N SER A 481 -15.84 -7.46 11.06
CA SER A 481 -16.56 -7.67 12.32
C SER A 481 -15.66 -7.49 13.54
N ILE A 482 -14.38 -7.87 13.45
CA ILE A 482 -13.36 -7.57 14.47
C ILE A 482 -13.14 -6.05 14.58
N MET A 483 -12.97 -5.36 13.46
CA MET A 483 -12.82 -3.89 13.39
C MET A 483 -14.01 -3.17 14.02
N CYS A 484 -15.24 -3.64 13.73
CA CYS A 484 -16.45 -3.10 14.34
C CYS A 484 -16.45 -3.28 15.86
N HIS A 485 -16.03 -4.45 16.35
CA HIS A 485 -15.94 -4.70 17.78
C HIS A 485 -14.88 -3.82 18.45
N GLU A 486 -13.71 -3.67 17.83
CA GLU A 486 -12.66 -2.78 18.32
C GLU A 486 -13.16 -1.35 18.49
N ASN A 487 -13.99 -0.86 17.56
CA ASN A 487 -14.55 0.50 17.63
C ASN A 487 -15.34 0.76 18.92
N ASP A 488 -15.93 -0.27 19.53
CA ASP A 488 -16.67 -0.17 20.80
C ASP A 488 -15.76 -0.25 22.04
N LEU A 489 -14.50 -0.68 21.90
CA LEU A 489 -13.54 -0.79 22.99
C LEU A 489 -12.96 0.57 23.37
N SER A 490 -12.77 0.79 24.67
CA SER A 490 -11.99 1.90 25.20
C SER A 490 -10.50 1.77 24.86
N THR A 491 -9.75 2.87 24.96
CA THR A 491 -8.30 2.87 24.75
C THR A 491 -7.55 1.86 25.63
N ALA A 492 -8.00 1.68 26.88
CA ALA A 492 -7.40 0.72 27.80
C ALA A 492 -7.70 -0.73 27.40
N GLU A 493 -8.92 -1.01 26.94
CA GLU A 493 -9.31 -2.34 26.45
C GLU A 493 -8.60 -2.70 25.15
N ARG A 494 -8.32 -1.72 24.27
CA ARG A 494 -7.49 -1.93 23.08
C ARG A 494 -6.00 -2.06 23.37
N GLY A 495 -5.54 -1.72 24.58
CA GLY A 495 -4.11 -1.74 24.93
C GLY A 495 -3.27 -0.64 24.27
N GLY A 496 -3.88 0.46 23.79
CA GLY A 496 -3.15 1.57 23.16
C GLY A 496 -4.06 2.61 22.51
N LEU A 497 -3.58 3.86 22.38
CA LEU A 497 -4.38 4.99 21.87
C LEU A 497 -4.91 4.76 20.45
N ARG A 498 -4.09 4.08 19.63
CA ARG A 498 -4.33 3.84 18.20
C ARG A 498 -4.02 2.39 17.83
N ALA A 499 -4.16 1.47 18.78
CA ALA A 499 -3.99 0.04 18.56
C ALA A 499 -5.20 -0.52 17.82
N GLN A 500 -4.95 -1.24 16.73
CA GLN A 500 -5.97 -1.79 15.84
C GLN A 500 -5.46 -3.08 15.19
N THR A 501 -6.30 -4.11 15.04
CA THR A 501 -5.91 -5.32 14.32
C THR A 501 -5.86 -5.03 12.82
N ASP A 502 -4.66 -5.04 12.25
CA ASP A 502 -4.43 -4.72 10.84
C ASP A 502 -4.25 -5.94 9.94
N ILE A 503 -4.00 -7.11 10.52
CA ILE A 503 -3.85 -8.37 9.80
C ILE A 503 -4.37 -9.54 10.64
N ILE A 504 -4.99 -10.51 9.95
CA ILE A 504 -5.32 -11.83 10.50
C ILE A 504 -5.03 -12.91 9.46
N GLY A 505 -4.63 -14.08 9.94
CA GLY A 505 -4.64 -15.33 9.19
C GLY A 505 -5.87 -16.14 9.56
N ILE A 506 -6.54 -16.71 8.56
CA ILE A 506 -7.68 -17.59 8.77
C ILE A 506 -7.37 -18.93 8.12
N ASP A 507 -7.48 -19.97 8.92
CA ASP A 507 -7.30 -21.33 8.45
C ASP A 507 -8.65 -22.01 8.25
N PHE A 508 -8.78 -22.64 7.09
CA PHE A 508 -9.96 -23.32 6.62
C PHE A 508 -9.67 -24.79 6.30
N VAL A 509 -10.68 -25.61 6.53
CA VAL A 509 -10.78 -26.95 5.96
C VAL A 509 -11.72 -26.90 4.76
N ILE A 510 -11.35 -27.60 3.69
CA ILE A 510 -12.15 -27.64 2.46
C ILE A 510 -13.10 -28.84 2.54
N THR A 511 -14.41 -28.60 2.68
CA THR A 511 -15.42 -29.66 2.85
C THR A 511 -16.40 -29.71 1.68
N ARG A 512 -17.26 -30.74 1.63
CA ARG A 512 -18.48 -30.73 0.80
C ARG A 512 -19.73 -30.84 1.68
N ARG A 513 -20.59 -29.82 1.64
CA ARG A 513 -21.92 -29.83 2.29
C ARG A 513 -22.99 -29.87 1.22
N ASN A 514 -23.85 -30.89 1.24
CA ASN A 514 -24.89 -31.13 0.22
C ASN A 514 -24.35 -31.11 -1.23
N GLY A 515 -23.14 -31.68 -1.42
CA GLY A 515 -22.47 -31.73 -2.73
C GLY A 515 -21.72 -30.45 -3.14
N VAL A 516 -21.85 -29.36 -2.39
CA VAL A 516 -21.22 -28.06 -2.68
C VAL A 516 -19.94 -27.90 -1.87
N LEU A 517 -18.86 -27.41 -2.48
CA LEU A 517 -17.64 -27.07 -1.74
C LEU A 517 -17.91 -25.94 -0.74
N THR A 518 -17.51 -26.14 0.50
CA THR A 518 -17.75 -25.17 1.58
C THR A 518 -16.49 -25.01 2.44
N PRO A 519 -15.97 -23.78 2.58
CA PRO A 519 -14.85 -23.50 3.46
C PRO A 519 -15.33 -23.46 4.91
N VAL A 520 -14.68 -24.21 5.80
CA VAL A 520 -15.01 -24.23 7.23
C VAL A 520 -13.83 -23.65 8.02
N GLY A 521 -14.03 -22.49 8.63
CA GLY A 521 -13.00 -21.81 9.43
C GLY A 521 -12.70 -22.58 10.71
N ILE A 522 -11.43 -22.90 10.94
CA ILE A 522 -10.97 -23.73 12.07
C ILE A 522 -10.04 -22.97 13.02
N GLU A 523 -9.43 -21.88 12.59
CA GLU A 523 -8.53 -21.07 13.41
C GLU A 523 -8.38 -19.68 12.81
N VAL A 524 -8.23 -18.69 13.68
CA VAL A 524 -7.82 -17.32 13.36
C VAL A 524 -6.55 -17.06 14.17
N ASN A 525 -5.57 -16.41 13.56
CA ASN A 525 -4.32 -16.05 14.23
C ASN A 525 -3.88 -14.64 13.83
N SER A 526 -3.16 -13.99 14.73
CA SER A 526 -2.63 -12.63 14.54
C SER A 526 -1.12 -12.58 14.21
N HIS A 527 -0.37 -13.67 14.40
CA HIS A 527 1.10 -13.68 14.29
C HIS A 527 1.66 -14.71 13.29
N ASP A 528 1.14 -15.95 13.24
CA ASP A 528 1.60 -16.99 12.29
C ASP A 528 1.06 -16.85 10.85
N CYS A 529 0.31 -15.77 10.59
CA CYS A 529 -0.46 -15.61 9.36
C CYS A 529 0.40 -15.40 8.11
N THR A 530 1.59 -14.83 8.26
CA THR A 530 2.48 -14.46 7.16
C THR A 530 3.43 -15.57 6.74
N ILE A 531 3.71 -16.57 7.59
CA ILE A 531 4.72 -17.61 7.35
C ILE A 531 4.46 -18.37 6.05
N ASN A 532 3.25 -18.91 5.87
CA ASN A 532 2.91 -19.68 4.66
C ASN A 532 2.94 -18.82 3.39
N CYS A 533 2.50 -17.56 3.49
CA CYS A 533 2.55 -16.63 2.36
C CYS A 533 3.99 -16.28 1.99
N GLN A 534 4.87 -16.10 2.97
CA GLN A 534 6.29 -15.86 2.74
C GLN A 534 6.96 -17.04 2.02
N ILE A 535 6.66 -18.28 2.44
CA ILE A 535 7.14 -19.48 1.74
C ILE A 535 6.65 -19.48 0.29
N TYR A 536 5.35 -19.23 0.08
CA TYR A 536 4.76 -19.20 -1.26
C TYR A 536 5.39 -18.10 -2.15
N GLU A 537 5.48 -16.88 -1.67
CA GLU A 537 6.03 -15.74 -2.43
C GLU A 537 7.52 -15.91 -2.75
N ASN A 538 8.28 -16.59 -1.89
CA ASN A 538 9.66 -16.93 -2.18
C ASN A 538 9.78 -17.96 -3.33
N LEU A 539 8.86 -18.93 -3.41
CA LEU A 539 8.77 -19.86 -4.54
C LEU A 539 8.28 -19.16 -5.83
N TYR A 540 7.46 -18.12 -5.70
CA TYR A 540 6.83 -17.39 -6.82
C TYR A 540 7.20 -15.91 -6.80
N HIS A 541 8.41 -15.59 -7.29
CA HIS A 541 8.99 -14.24 -7.26
C HIS A 541 8.11 -13.09 -7.81
N LEU A 542 7.16 -13.37 -8.71
CA LEU A 542 6.22 -12.38 -9.24
C LEU A 542 5.13 -11.95 -8.24
N GLU A 543 4.90 -12.76 -7.21
CA GLU A 543 3.90 -12.53 -6.15
C GLU A 543 4.52 -11.92 -4.89
N LYS A 544 5.83 -11.59 -4.89
CA LYS A 544 6.50 -10.99 -3.72
C LYS A 544 5.76 -9.74 -3.23
N GLY A 545 5.42 -9.75 -1.94
CA GLY A 545 4.74 -8.65 -1.25
C GLY A 545 3.24 -8.56 -1.51
N THR A 546 2.62 -9.45 -2.30
CA THR A 546 1.18 -9.34 -2.61
C THR A 546 0.30 -9.67 -1.40
N SER A 547 0.75 -10.56 -0.51
CA SER A 547 0.01 -10.93 0.71
C SER A 547 -0.05 -9.80 1.74
N VAL A 548 1.00 -8.98 1.86
CA VAL A 548 1.12 -7.92 2.90
C VAL A 548 1.11 -6.50 2.34
N GLY A 549 1.15 -6.32 1.02
CA GLY A 549 1.25 -5.01 0.37
C GLY A 549 0.21 -4.00 0.87
N PRO A 550 -1.07 -4.36 1.00
CA PRO A 550 -2.09 -3.47 1.58
C PRO A 550 -1.88 -3.15 3.06
N TRP A 551 -1.36 -4.09 3.86
CA TRP A 551 -1.01 -3.83 5.25
C TRP A 551 0.14 -2.82 5.35
N VAL A 552 1.20 -2.98 4.55
CA VAL A 552 2.28 -1.99 4.44
C VAL A 552 1.76 -0.61 4.04
N GLN A 553 0.79 -0.54 3.11
CA GLN A 553 0.14 0.73 2.75
C GLN A 553 -0.58 1.35 3.94
N THR A 554 -1.26 0.54 4.76
CA THR A 554 -1.90 1.00 6.00
C THR A 554 -0.88 1.57 6.98
N MET A 555 0.27 0.91 7.14
CA MET A 555 1.38 1.42 7.97
C MET A 555 1.86 2.79 7.50
N ILE A 556 2.06 2.96 6.19
CA ILE A 556 2.49 4.22 5.57
C ILE A 556 1.44 5.31 5.77
N ALA A 557 0.17 5.03 5.42
CA ALA A 557 -0.91 6.00 5.52
C ALA A 557 -1.13 6.47 6.96
N ARG A 558 -1.16 5.54 7.92
CA ARG A 558 -1.32 5.87 9.34
C ARG A 558 -0.10 6.60 9.92
N SER A 559 1.11 6.23 9.50
CA SER A 559 2.33 6.98 9.86
C SER A 559 2.27 8.43 9.37
N GLN A 560 1.92 8.65 8.12
CA GLN A 560 1.82 9.99 7.53
C GLN A 560 0.73 10.82 8.23
N LYS A 561 -0.45 10.24 8.49
CA LYS A 561 -1.51 10.88 9.29
C LYS A 561 -1.03 11.22 10.69
N TYR A 562 -0.31 10.29 11.36
CA TYR A 562 0.23 10.52 12.70
C TYR A 562 1.20 11.71 12.75
N VAL A 563 2.07 11.84 11.74
CA VAL A 563 3.04 12.93 11.64
C VAL A 563 2.37 14.29 11.33
N LEU A 564 1.28 14.28 10.56
CA LEU A 564 0.49 15.48 10.27
C LEU A 564 -0.42 15.91 11.43
N ALA A 565 -0.82 14.97 12.29
CA ALA A 565 -1.78 15.25 13.35
C ALA A 565 -1.30 16.37 14.30
N GLY A 566 -2.09 17.43 14.38
CA GLY A 566 -1.84 18.60 15.20
C GLY A 566 -1.00 19.70 14.54
N LYS A 567 -0.44 19.46 13.34
CA LYS A 567 0.30 20.47 12.56
C LYS A 567 -0.62 21.62 12.16
N LYS A 568 -0.13 22.84 12.28
CA LYS A 568 -0.84 24.07 11.89
C LYS A 568 -0.41 24.50 10.51
N ILE A 569 -1.26 24.37 9.50
CA ILE A 569 -0.92 24.68 8.11
C ILE A 569 -1.67 25.93 7.67
N LEU A 570 -0.92 26.92 7.18
CA LEU A 570 -1.47 28.12 6.56
C LEU A 570 -1.94 27.79 5.14
N VAL A 571 -3.20 28.09 4.84
CA VAL A 571 -3.76 27.96 3.50
C VAL A 571 -4.16 29.36 3.02
N ILE A 572 -3.66 29.76 1.85
CA ILE A 572 -3.97 31.05 1.22
C ILE A 572 -5.04 30.82 0.15
N GLY A 573 -6.23 31.40 0.33
CA GLY A 573 -7.37 31.24 -0.57
C GLY A 573 -8.04 29.87 -0.44
N ALA A 574 -9.36 29.89 -0.28
CA ALA A 574 -10.20 28.72 -0.14
C ALA A 574 -10.63 28.13 -1.50
N GLY A 575 -10.67 28.96 -2.55
CA GLY A 575 -11.27 28.60 -3.84
C GLY A 575 -12.79 28.41 -3.73
N GLY A 576 -13.43 27.90 -4.79
CA GLY A 576 -14.88 27.65 -4.81
C GLY A 576 -15.29 26.27 -4.28
N TYR A 577 -16.53 25.86 -4.60
CA TYR A 577 -17.10 24.55 -4.24
C TYR A 577 -16.19 23.37 -4.65
N SER A 578 -15.49 23.48 -5.79
CA SER A 578 -14.50 22.50 -6.27
C SER A 578 -13.31 22.23 -5.34
N LYS A 579 -13.26 22.88 -4.17
CA LYS A 579 -12.24 22.74 -3.12
C LYS A 579 -12.82 22.31 -1.77
N ALA A 580 -14.14 22.18 -1.65
CA ALA A 580 -14.82 21.86 -0.40
C ALA A 580 -14.33 20.57 0.28
N PHE A 581 -13.91 19.56 -0.51
CA PHE A 581 -13.36 18.30 0.02
C PHE A 581 -12.06 18.45 0.83
N ILE A 582 -11.36 19.59 0.76
CA ILE A 582 -10.03 19.76 1.40
C ILE A 582 -10.18 19.82 2.91
N TRP A 583 -11.19 20.53 3.37
CA TRP A 583 -11.39 20.84 4.78
C TRP A 583 -11.74 19.58 5.61
N PRO A 584 -12.72 18.74 5.22
CA PRO A 584 -12.94 17.47 5.92
C PRO A 584 -11.75 16.52 5.80
N ALA A 585 -11.02 16.52 4.68
CA ALA A 585 -9.80 15.72 4.54
C ALA A 585 -8.69 16.18 5.51
N ALA A 586 -8.52 17.49 5.70
CA ALA A 586 -7.58 18.03 6.67
C ALA A 586 -7.96 17.63 8.11
N GLN A 587 -9.26 17.67 8.44
CA GLN A 587 -9.76 17.23 9.75
C GLN A 587 -9.51 15.74 10.00
N ASP A 588 -9.77 14.85 9.03
CA ASP A 588 -9.47 13.41 9.10
C ASP A 588 -7.98 13.14 9.36
N MET A 589 -7.09 13.96 8.79
CA MET A 589 -5.65 13.89 9.02
C MET A 589 -5.22 14.56 10.33
N GLY A 590 -6.13 15.20 11.07
CA GLY A 590 -5.84 15.96 12.28
C GLY A 590 -5.06 17.26 12.05
N VAL A 591 -5.02 17.76 10.81
CA VAL A 591 -4.36 19.02 10.43
C VAL A 591 -5.21 20.20 10.90
N LYS A 592 -4.56 21.20 11.50
CA LYS A 592 -5.19 22.44 11.93
C LYS A 592 -5.00 23.51 10.85
N VAL A 593 -6.02 23.69 10.01
CA VAL A 593 -5.97 24.69 8.93
C VAL A 593 -6.17 26.10 9.48
N ILE A 594 -5.26 27.00 9.11
CA ILE A 594 -5.39 28.45 9.28
C ILE A 594 -5.61 29.03 7.89
N LEU A 595 -6.82 29.52 7.63
CA LEU A 595 -7.23 29.99 6.31
C LEU A 595 -7.18 31.52 6.24
N ILE A 596 -6.48 32.04 5.22
CA ILE A 596 -6.53 33.46 4.83
C ILE A 596 -7.44 33.57 3.61
N GLU A 597 -8.52 34.34 3.71
CA GLU A 597 -9.57 34.38 2.68
C GLU A 597 -10.09 35.80 2.43
N VAL A 598 -10.35 36.12 1.16
CA VAL A 598 -10.91 37.40 0.71
C VAL A 598 -12.39 37.47 1.04
N ASN A 599 -13.17 36.41 0.82
CA ASN A 599 -14.60 36.41 1.12
C ASN A 599 -14.85 36.19 2.63
N PRO A 600 -15.32 37.19 3.41
CA PRO A 600 -15.55 37.03 4.84
C PRO A 600 -16.67 36.05 5.19
N ASN A 601 -17.52 35.68 4.21
CA ASN A 601 -18.66 34.76 4.38
C ASN A 601 -18.41 33.42 3.67
N HIS A 602 -17.15 33.04 3.46
CA HIS A 602 -16.81 31.78 2.79
C HIS A 602 -17.25 30.56 3.63
N PHE A 603 -17.84 29.54 2.99
CA PHE A 603 -18.36 28.35 3.69
C PHE A 603 -17.29 27.61 4.53
N ALA A 604 -16.04 27.60 4.04
CA ALA A 604 -14.92 26.99 4.75
C ALA A 604 -14.62 27.60 6.12
N ALA A 605 -15.15 28.80 6.45
CA ALA A 605 -14.92 29.45 7.74
C ALA A 605 -15.37 28.60 8.93
N GLU A 606 -16.40 27.76 8.77
CA GLU A 606 -16.89 26.85 9.81
C GLU A 606 -16.14 25.50 9.85
N GLU A 607 -15.34 25.20 8.83
CA GLU A 607 -14.66 23.90 8.67
C GLU A 607 -13.17 23.96 9.02
N VAL A 608 -12.57 25.14 9.11
CA VAL A 608 -11.15 25.34 9.41
C VAL A 608 -10.91 25.64 10.90
N SER A 609 -9.67 25.47 11.38
CA SER A 609 -9.33 25.72 12.79
C SER A 609 -9.24 27.21 13.14
N GLU A 610 -8.80 28.04 12.20
CA GLU A 610 -8.82 29.50 12.32
C GLU A 610 -9.13 30.09 10.94
N PHE A 611 -10.07 31.03 10.90
CA PHE A 611 -10.40 31.80 9.71
C PHE A 611 -9.99 33.27 9.90
N ILE A 612 -9.24 33.81 8.92
CA ILE A 612 -8.78 35.20 8.93
C ILE A 612 -9.18 35.84 7.60
N HIS A 613 -10.16 36.74 7.68
CA HIS A 613 -10.51 37.59 6.54
C HIS A 613 -9.39 38.61 6.28
N TYR A 614 -8.89 38.62 5.05
CA TYR A 614 -7.94 39.61 4.55
C TYR A 614 -8.11 39.75 3.05
N ASP A 615 -8.29 40.98 2.57
CA ASP A 615 -8.40 41.25 1.13
C ASP A 615 -7.01 41.28 0.47
N PHE A 616 -6.75 40.25 -0.34
CA PHE A 616 -5.55 40.07 -1.16
C PHE A 616 -5.89 39.94 -2.65
N SER A 617 -7.05 40.45 -3.08
CA SER A 617 -7.52 40.33 -4.47
C SER A 617 -6.60 41.02 -5.50
N ASP A 618 -5.85 42.04 -5.09
CA ASP A 618 -4.88 42.73 -5.95
C ASP A 618 -3.50 42.05 -5.92
N HIS A 619 -3.34 41.04 -6.78
CA HIS A 619 -2.10 40.27 -6.86
C HIS A 619 -0.88 41.04 -7.39
N SER A 620 -1.07 42.27 -7.92
CA SER A 620 0.06 43.16 -8.22
C SER A 620 0.82 43.61 -6.96
N ASN A 621 0.18 43.50 -5.78
CA ASN A 621 0.70 43.88 -4.48
C ASN A 621 1.00 42.67 -3.57
N ASP A 622 1.19 41.48 -4.12
CA ASP A 622 1.43 40.23 -3.36
C ASP A 622 2.59 40.32 -2.36
N ASP A 623 3.64 41.11 -2.63
CA ASP A 623 4.72 41.33 -1.66
C ASP A 623 4.24 42.04 -0.38
N ASP A 624 3.42 43.08 -0.54
CA ASP A 624 2.83 43.82 0.57
C ASP A 624 1.77 42.98 1.29
N HIS A 625 0.97 42.21 0.56
CA HIS A 625 0.02 41.26 1.12
C HIS A 625 0.73 40.23 2.00
N ALA A 626 1.83 39.65 1.53
CA ALA A 626 2.61 38.68 2.29
C ALA A 626 3.15 39.28 3.61
N VAL A 627 3.67 40.51 3.57
CA VAL A 627 4.14 41.23 4.78
C VAL A 627 2.99 41.49 5.75
N LYS A 628 1.81 41.91 5.27
CA LYS A 628 0.64 42.18 6.12
C LYS A 628 0.11 40.89 6.75
N ILE A 629 0.00 39.80 5.99
CA ILE A 629 -0.39 38.48 6.51
C ILE A 629 0.60 38.02 7.58
N TYR A 630 1.90 38.14 7.33
CA TYR A 630 2.93 37.82 8.32
C TYR A 630 2.76 38.63 9.62
N GLN A 631 2.48 39.94 9.52
CA GLN A 631 2.21 40.79 10.68
C GLN A 631 0.94 40.37 11.44
N LEU A 632 -0.12 39.94 10.73
CA LEU A 632 -1.34 39.42 11.34
C LEU A 632 -1.07 38.15 12.15
N LEU A 633 -0.33 37.20 11.58
CA LEU A 633 0.07 35.96 12.27
C LEU A 633 0.90 36.25 13.51
N ARG A 634 1.87 37.17 13.40
CA ARG A 634 2.69 37.63 14.54
C ARG A 634 1.84 38.26 15.64
N LYS A 635 0.91 39.15 15.29
CA LYS A 635 0.02 39.84 16.25
C LYS A 635 -0.86 38.85 17.02
N LYS A 636 -1.30 37.76 16.37
CA LYS A 636 -2.06 36.67 16.97
C LYS A 636 -1.17 35.60 17.67
N ASN A 637 0.15 35.79 17.69
CA ASN A 637 1.13 34.81 18.19
C ASN A 637 0.97 33.41 17.58
N MET A 638 0.63 33.36 16.29
CA MET A 638 0.42 32.11 15.55
C MET A 638 1.73 31.63 14.94
N ARG A 639 2.11 30.40 15.27
CA ARG A 639 3.15 29.64 14.57
C ARG A 639 2.50 28.62 13.68
N VAL A 640 3.07 28.43 12.50
CA VAL A 640 2.62 27.48 11.49
C VAL A 640 3.78 26.55 11.14
N ASP A 641 3.43 25.30 10.86
CA ASP A 641 4.36 24.23 10.49
C ASP A 641 4.51 24.10 8.97
N GLY A 642 3.54 24.62 8.21
CA GLY A 642 3.55 24.60 6.74
C GLY A 642 2.68 25.71 6.13
N CYS A 643 2.87 25.97 4.84
CA CYS A 643 2.09 26.95 4.07
C CYS A 643 1.88 26.45 2.64
N LEU A 644 0.66 26.55 2.11
CA LEU A 644 0.33 26.16 0.73
C LEU A 644 -0.93 26.87 0.22
N THR A 645 -1.30 26.59 -1.03
CA THR A 645 -2.63 26.87 -1.57
C THR A 645 -3.09 25.74 -2.49
N PHE A 646 -4.40 25.59 -2.64
CA PHE A 646 -5.03 24.76 -3.67
C PHE A 646 -5.73 25.60 -4.75
N TRP A 647 -5.54 26.92 -4.72
CA TRP A 647 -6.14 27.89 -5.63
C TRP A 647 -5.07 28.53 -6.52
N GLU A 648 -5.26 28.50 -7.84
CA GLU A 648 -4.23 28.89 -8.83
C GLU A 648 -3.71 30.31 -8.60
N ASP A 649 -4.61 31.26 -8.37
CA ASP A 649 -4.25 32.68 -8.24
C ASP A 649 -3.44 32.98 -6.98
N CYS A 650 -3.56 32.12 -5.97
CA CYS A 650 -2.86 32.27 -4.70
C CYS A 650 -1.46 31.65 -4.70
N VAL A 651 -1.05 30.94 -5.77
CA VAL A 651 0.23 30.20 -5.80
C VAL A 651 1.43 31.14 -5.59
N PRO A 652 1.54 32.30 -6.27
CA PRO A 652 2.59 33.26 -6.00
C PRO A 652 2.62 33.80 -4.56
N LEU A 653 1.47 34.20 -4.02
CA LEU A 653 1.37 34.70 -2.65
C LEU A 653 1.76 33.64 -1.62
N ALA A 654 1.30 32.39 -1.79
CA ALA A 654 1.69 31.27 -0.93
C ALA A 654 3.20 31.01 -0.97
N ALA A 655 3.83 31.08 -2.15
CA ALA A 655 5.28 30.93 -2.28
C ALA A 655 6.06 32.06 -1.56
N LYS A 656 5.57 33.31 -1.65
CA LYS A 656 6.13 34.45 -0.90
C LYS A 656 5.98 34.25 0.60
N MET A 657 4.85 33.74 1.06
CA MET A 657 4.62 33.39 2.47
C MET A 657 5.57 32.29 2.95
N CYS A 658 5.76 31.20 2.17
CA CYS A 658 6.75 30.17 2.49
C CYS A 658 8.16 30.77 2.65
N ASN A 659 8.57 31.64 1.73
CA ASN A 659 9.87 32.31 1.80
C ASN A 659 10.00 33.23 3.03
N LEU A 660 8.99 34.04 3.35
CA LEU A 660 9.00 34.93 4.53
C LEU A 660 8.98 34.15 5.86
N LEU A 661 8.31 33.00 5.89
CA LEU A 661 8.20 32.16 7.08
C LEU A 661 9.33 31.12 7.20
N ASN A 662 10.22 31.02 6.20
CA ASN A 662 11.25 29.99 6.09
C ASN A 662 10.67 28.56 6.17
N LEU A 663 9.62 28.33 5.38
CA LEU A 663 8.92 27.05 5.25
C LEU A 663 9.18 26.42 3.88
N THR A 664 9.02 25.10 3.80
CA THR A 664 9.10 24.35 2.55
C THR A 664 7.90 24.65 1.66
N GLY A 665 8.15 24.87 0.37
CA GLY A 665 7.13 25.16 -0.63
C GLY A 665 7.73 25.42 -2.01
N PRO A 666 6.92 25.78 -3.01
CA PRO A 666 7.43 26.20 -4.31
C PRO A 666 8.27 27.47 -4.15
N SER A 667 9.37 27.58 -4.90
CA SER A 667 10.15 28.82 -4.88
C SER A 667 9.33 29.97 -5.46
N VAL A 668 9.52 31.20 -4.96
CA VAL A 668 8.84 32.39 -5.49
C VAL A 668 9.05 32.51 -7.01
N ARG A 669 10.27 32.28 -7.49
CA ARG A 669 10.58 32.28 -8.92
C ARG A 669 9.79 31.21 -9.69
N GLY A 670 9.73 29.99 -9.15
CA GLY A 670 8.97 28.89 -9.75
C GLY A 670 7.49 29.19 -9.85
N ALA A 671 6.89 29.67 -8.76
CA ALA A 671 5.49 30.05 -8.70
C ALA A 671 5.14 31.18 -9.70
N MET A 672 5.94 32.24 -9.75
CA MET A 672 5.75 33.34 -10.71
C MET A 672 5.90 32.87 -12.16
N ASN A 673 6.88 32.00 -12.43
CA ASN A 673 7.08 31.46 -13.78
C ASN A 673 5.93 30.56 -14.21
N ALA A 674 5.42 29.69 -13.33
CA ALA A 674 4.30 28.81 -13.64
C ALA A 674 3.04 29.62 -13.97
N LYS A 675 2.75 30.66 -13.18
CA LYS A 675 1.57 31.52 -13.36
C LYS A 675 1.61 32.34 -14.66
N ASN A 676 2.78 32.64 -15.21
CA ASN A 676 2.93 33.29 -16.52
C ASN A 676 3.37 32.29 -17.61
N LYS A 677 2.45 31.92 -18.48
CA LYS A 677 2.65 30.94 -19.58
C LYS A 677 3.84 31.30 -20.50
N SER A 678 4.02 32.58 -20.84
CA SER A 678 5.15 33.05 -21.67
C SER A 678 6.49 33.01 -20.93
N SER A 679 6.52 33.28 -19.63
CA SER A 679 7.71 33.17 -18.79
C SER A 679 8.17 31.72 -18.70
N THR A 680 7.24 30.78 -18.43
CA THR A 680 7.50 29.34 -18.44
C THR A 680 8.22 28.90 -19.72
N LEU A 681 7.64 29.21 -20.89
CA LEU A 681 8.23 28.82 -22.17
C LEU A 681 9.57 29.54 -22.44
N SER A 682 9.72 30.80 -22.01
CA SER A 682 10.97 31.55 -22.13
C SER A 682 12.12 30.92 -21.35
N VAL A 683 11.86 30.48 -20.12
CA VAL A 683 12.87 29.83 -19.26
C VAL A 683 13.30 28.50 -19.88
N LEU A 684 12.33 27.68 -20.29
CA LEU A 684 12.60 26.35 -20.87
C LEU A 684 13.36 26.42 -22.20
N ARG A 685 13.14 27.46 -23.02
CA ARG A 685 13.92 27.68 -24.25
C ARG A 685 15.36 28.10 -24.00
N LYS A 686 15.59 28.94 -22.99
CA LYS A 686 16.93 29.48 -22.68
C LYS A 686 17.86 28.42 -22.14
N ARG A 687 17.32 27.39 -21.47
CA ARG A 687 18.15 26.32 -20.93
C ARG A 687 18.46 25.28 -22.00
N THR A 688 19.69 25.37 -22.49
CA THR A 688 20.23 24.48 -23.53
C THR A 688 21.41 23.64 -23.04
N ALA A 689 21.87 23.87 -21.80
CA ALA A 689 23.02 23.19 -21.22
C ALA A 689 22.76 21.68 -21.05
N ASP A 690 23.79 20.87 -21.31
CA ASP A 690 23.69 19.43 -21.37
C ASP A 690 23.65 18.79 -19.97
N ILE A 691 22.57 18.06 -19.70
CA ILE A 691 22.52 17.01 -18.69
C ILE A 691 22.39 15.69 -19.48
N PRO A 692 23.44 14.87 -19.60
CA PRO A 692 23.49 13.76 -20.58
C PRO A 692 22.37 12.72 -20.48
N HIS A 693 21.68 12.64 -19.35
CA HIS A 693 20.62 11.65 -19.09
C HIS A 693 19.19 12.18 -19.30
N PHE A 694 19.02 13.47 -19.66
CA PHE A 694 17.69 14.03 -19.96
C PHE A 694 17.64 14.74 -21.33
N PRO A 695 16.47 14.76 -22.00
CA PRO A 695 16.27 15.61 -23.15
C PRO A 695 16.38 17.10 -22.78
N ARG A 696 16.76 17.93 -23.76
CA ARG A 696 16.86 19.38 -23.58
C ARG A 696 15.46 20.00 -23.50
N THR A 697 15.24 20.88 -22.53
CA THR A 697 13.91 21.44 -22.20
C THR A 697 13.26 22.21 -23.33
N TYR A 698 14.03 22.84 -24.23
CA TYR A 698 13.46 23.54 -25.39
C TYR A 698 12.70 22.59 -26.33
N LEU A 699 12.98 21.28 -26.30
CA LEU A 699 12.27 20.27 -27.09
C LEU A 699 10.81 20.13 -26.65
N TYR A 700 10.49 20.48 -25.40
CA TYR A 700 9.11 20.47 -24.89
C TYR A 700 8.35 21.75 -25.23
N THR A 701 9.04 22.79 -25.72
CA THR A 701 8.40 24.05 -26.06
C THR A 701 7.94 24.09 -27.52
N SER A 702 6.88 24.86 -27.74
CA SER A 702 6.35 25.23 -29.06
C SER A 702 6.59 26.71 -29.32
N TRP A 703 6.42 27.17 -30.57
CA TRP A 703 6.58 28.60 -30.86
C TRP A 703 5.54 29.46 -30.13
N PHE A 704 5.95 30.64 -29.64
CA PHE A 704 5.07 31.60 -28.97
C PHE A 704 5.65 33.02 -29.06
N THR A 705 4.77 34.02 -28.88
CA THR A 705 5.12 35.43 -28.65
C THR A 705 4.06 36.09 -27.75
N SER A 706 4.49 36.96 -26.84
CA SER A 706 3.61 37.87 -26.12
C SER A 706 3.15 38.99 -27.05
N ILE A 707 1.93 39.51 -26.86
CA ILE A 707 1.34 40.58 -27.64
C ILE A 707 1.14 41.80 -26.73
N GLY A 708 1.92 42.86 -26.96
CA GLY A 708 1.76 44.15 -26.29
C GLY A 708 1.01 45.18 -27.14
N GLY A 709 0.77 44.88 -28.42
CA GLY A 709 -0.03 45.71 -29.31
C GLY A 709 -0.10 45.19 -30.74
N ARG A 710 -0.74 45.96 -31.62
CA ARG A 710 -1.04 45.57 -33.01
C ARG A 710 0.20 45.21 -33.84
N ALA A 711 1.34 45.88 -33.60
CA ALA A 711 2.59 45.58 -34.30
C ALA A 711 3.09 44.15 -34.03
N ASP A 712 2.83 43.60 -32.83
CA ASP A 712 3.22 42.24 -32.48
C ASP A 712 2.35 41.20 -33.20
N LEU A 713 1.07 41.50 -33.46
CA LEU A 713 0.19 40.67 -34.27
C LEU A 713 0.69 40.56 -35.72
N GLU A 714 1.06 41.69 -36.33
CA GLU A 714 1.64 41.69 -37.68
C GLU A 714 2.95 40.91 -37.75
N ASN A 715 3.77 40.98 -36.70
CA ASN A 715 5.02 40.22 -36.63
C ASN A 715 4.76 38.72 -36.45
N ALA A 716 3.79 38.34 -35.61
CA ALA A 716 3.40 36.95 -35.41
C ALA A 716 3.00 36.26 -36.73
N THR A 717 2.18 36.94 -37.54
CA THR A 717 1.70 36.42 -38.84
C THR A 717 2.79 36.32 -39.91
N LYS A 718 3.86 37.13 -39.81
CA LYS A 718 5.05 37.01 -40.69
C LYS A 718 5.91 35.80 -40.33
N VAL A 719 5.98 35.44 -39.05
CA VAL A 719 6.88 34.39 -38.53
C VAL A 719 6.24 33.00 -38.54
N ARG A 720 4.93 32.89 -38.31
CA ARG A 720 4.21 31.61 -38.26
C ARG A 720 2.98 31.54 -39.13
N LYS A 721 2.67 30.31 -39.54
CA LYS A 721 1.47 29.98 -40.32
C LYS A 721 0.33 29.59 -39.39
N PHE A 722 -0.89 29.86 -39.84
CA PHE A 722 -2.13 29.43 -39.20
C PHE A 722 -2.36 27.91 -39.31
N PRO A 723 -3.16 27.31 -38.41
CA PRO A 723 -3.85 27.94 -37.28
C PRO A 723 -2.91 28.29 -36.11
N LEU A 724 -3.24 29.34 -35.37
CA LEU A 724 -2.56 29.77 -34.14
C LEU A 724 -3.53 29.69 -32.96
N ILE A 725 -3.00 29.64 -31.74
CA ILE A 725 -3.76 29.76 -30.50
C ILE A 725 -3.48 31.12 -29.87
N MET A 726 -4.54 31.85 -29.52
CA MET A 726 -4.50 33.05 -28.70
C MET A 726 -5.05 32.71 -27.32
N LYS A 727 -4.36 33.14 -26.26
CA LYS A 727 -4.78 32.96 -24.87
C LYS A 727 -4.19 34.03 -23.95
N LEU A 728 -4.79 34.20 -22.77
CA LEU A 728 -4.25 35.03 -21.69
C LEU A 728 -3.00 34.38 -21.08
N GLU A 729 -1.98 35.16 -20.76
CA GLU A 729 -0.73 34.64 -20.16
C GLU A 729 -0.92 34.13 -18.73
N TYR A 730 -1.83 34.75 -17.98
CA TYR A 730 -2.16 34.44 -16.59
C TYR A 730 -3.47 33.67 -16.42
N GLY A 731 -4.19 33.46 -17.53
CA GLY A 731 -5.53 32.85 -17.60
C GLY A 731 -5.59 31.39 -17.14
N SER A 732 -6.76 30.94 -16.70
CA SER A 732 -7.09 29.53 -16.40
C SER A 732 -8.45 29.11 -16.97
N SER A 733 -8.82 27.84 -16.78
CA SER A 733 -10.12 27.26 -17.18
C SER A 733 -10.46 27.37 -18.67
N ALA A 734 -9.45 27.44 -19.53
CA ALA A 734 -9.59 27.72 -20.97
C ALA A 734 -10.32 29.04 -21.31
N VAL A 735 -10.57 29.92 -20.33
CA VAL A 735 -11.25 31.20 -20.55
C VAL A 735 -10.40 32.09 -21.46
N GLY A 736 -11.02 32.62 -22.52
CA GLY A 736 -10.34 33.46 -23.50
C GLY A 736 -9.40 32.71 -24.46
N VAL A 737 -9.34 31.38 -24.42
CA VAL A 737 -8.55 30.58 -25.38
C VAL A 737 -9.29 30.47 -26.71
N ALA A 738 -8.62 30.77 -27.82
CA ALA A 738 -9.19 30.67 -29.15
C ALA A 738 -8.19 30.18 -30.20
N MET A 739 -8.67 29.35 -31.12
CA MET A 739 -7.95 29.01 -32.34
C MET A 739 -8.32 30.00 -33.44
N VAL A 740 -7.31 30.68 -33.97
CA VAL A 740 -7.46 31.65 -35.05
C VAL A 740 -6.87 31.08 -36.33
N LYS A 741 -7.61 31.20 -37.44
CA LYS A 741 -7.31 30.56 -38.72
C LYS A 741 -6.79 31.54 -39.77
N CYS A 742 -6.95 32.84 -39.54
CA CYS A 742 -6.42 33.91 -40.40
C CYS A 742 -6.08 35.17 -39.59
N ALA A 743 -5.50 36.16 -40.26
CA ALA A 743 -5.03 37.39 -39.62
C ALA A 743 -6.19 38.26 -39.12
N GLU A 744 -7.33 38.22 -39.82
CA GLU A 744 -8.55 38.92 -39.45
C GLU A 744 -9.12 38.37 -38.14
N GLU A 745 -9.27 37.04 -38.02
CA GLU A 745 -9.71 36.37 -36.78
C GLU A 745 -8.76 36.65 -35.60
N LEU A 746 -7.46 36.73 -35.87
CA LEU A 746 -6.45 37.06 -34.86
C LEU A 746 -6.61 38.49 -34.33
N GLU A 747 -6.84 39.48 -35.20
CA GLU A 747 -7.05 40.86 -34.79
C GLU A 747 -8.39 41.05 -34.07
N GLU A 748 -9.47 40.45 -34.58
CA GLU A 748 -10.80 40.48 -33.94
C GLU A 748 -10.75 39.90 -32.53
N LYS A 749 -10.13 38.72 -32.37
CA LYS A 749 -10.03 38.07 -31.06
C LYS A 749 -9.16 38.87 -30.09
N TYR A 750 -8.06 39.47 -30.55
CA TYR A 750 -7.24 40.32 -29.70
C TYR A 750 -8.03 41.51 -29.15
N MET A 751 -8.83 42.17 -30.00
CA MET A 751 -9.67 43.30 -29.59
C MET A 751 -10.77 42.87 -28.61
N GLU A 752 -11.36 41.70 -28.82
CA GLU A 752 -12.31 41.10 -27.88
C GLU A 752 -11.67 40.85 -26.51
N LEU A 753 -10.57 40.09 -26.43
CA LEU A 753 -9.90 39.79 -25.15
C LEU A 753 -9.43 41.07 -24.45
N SER A 754 -8.87 42.01 -25.21
CA SER A 754 -8.37 43.29 -24.70
C SER A 754 -9.48 44.26 -24.29
N SER A 755 -10.75 43.98 -24.54
CA SER A 755 -11.87 44.81 -24.06
C SER A 755 -12.68 44.12 -22.98
N THR A 756 -12.76 42.78 -23.00
CA THR A 756 -13.53 41.98 -22.05
C THR A 756 -12.78 41.69 -20.75
N PHE A 757 -11.47 41.44 -20.79
CA PHE A 757 -10.70 40.95 -19.64
C PHE A 757 -9.67 41.98 -19.17
N GLN A 758 -10.11 42.97 -18.39
CA GLN A 758 -9.24 44.05 -17.89
C GLN A 758 -8.81 43.86 -16.45
N LYS A 759 -9.70 43.34 -15.61
CA LYS A 759 -9.53 43.23 -14.15
C LYS A 759 -10.27 42.03 -13.60
N ASP A 760 -9.93 41.63 -12.38
CA ASP A 760 -10.45 40.41 -11.77
C ASP A 760 -11.98 40.41 -11.60
N GLU A 761 -12.61 41.59 -11.44
CA GLU A 761 -14.08 41.65 -11.34
C GLU A 761 -14.82 41.35 -12.65
N ASP A 762 -14.11 41.38 -13.79
CA ASP A 762 -14.68 41.03 -15.09
C ASP A 762 -14.91 39.51 -15.17
N TYR A 763 -13.98 38.74 -14.62
CA TYR A 763 -14.06 37.29 -14.47
C TYR A 763 -13.21 36.84 -13.28
N PHE A 764 -13.85 36.53 -12.15
CA PHE A 764 -13.15 36.24 -10.90
C PHE A 764 -12.40 34.92 -10.98
N GLY A 765 -11.16 34.90 -10.48
CA GLY A 765 -10.47 33.64 -10.22
C GLY A 765 -9.76 33.00 -11.42
N ILE A 766 -9.65 33.72 -12.54
CA ILE A 766 -8.87 33.27 -13.72
C ILE A 766 -7.49 33.92 -13.83
N GLY A 767 -7.04 34.64 -12.80
CA GLY A 767 -5.71 35.25 -12.77
C GLY A 767 -5.59 36.65 -13.35
N LEU A 768 -6.69 37.37 -13.60
CA LEU A 768 -6.63 38.75 -14.08
C LEU A 768 -6.06 39.72 -13.04
N GLY A 769 -6.11 39.37 -11.74
CA GLY A 769 -5.37 40.08 -10.70
C GLY A 769 -3.85 40.13 -10.89
N HIS A 770 -3.27 39.19 -11.67
CA HIS A 770 -1.83 39.18 -12.01
C HIS A 770 -1.50 39.97 -13.28
N GLY A 771 -2.48 40.14 -14.17
CA GLY A 771 -2.36 40.87 -15.42
C GLY A 771 -3.21 40.27 -16.55
N ASN A 772 -3.41 41.05 -17.61
CA ASN A 772 -4.26 40.70 -18.76
C ASN A 772 -3.49 40.58 -20.08
N THR A 773 -2.17 40.37 -20.01
CA THR A 773 -1.34 40.21 -21.22
C THR A 773 -1.79 39.00 -22.03
N VAL A 774 -1.84 39.17 -23.35
CA VAL A 774 -2.23 38.13 -24.31
C VAL A 774 -0.99 37.53 -24.95
N MET A 775 -1.00 36.22 -25.19
CA MET A 775 0.01 35.53 -25.98
C MET A 775 -0.59 34.83 -27.21
N VAL A 776 0.26 34.67 -28.23
CA VAL A 776 -0.02 33.86 -29.41
C VAL A 776 0.99 32.74 -29.49
N MET A 777 0.53 31.52 -29.74
CA MET A 777 1.37 30.33 -29.90
C MET A 777 0.97 29.49 -31.11
N GLU A 778 1.87 28.60 -31.54
CA GLU A 778 1.53 27.62 -32.57
C GLU A 778 0.44 26.66 -32.05
N TYR A 779 -0.47 26.25 -32.92
CA TYR A 779 -1.38 25.17 -32.60
C TYR A 779 -0.61 23.85 -32.45
N ILE A 780 -0.74 23.22 -31.28
CA ILE A 780 -0.15 21.92 -31.00
C ILE A 780 -1.22 20.86 -31.20
N GLY A 781 -1.05 20.03 -32.23
CA GLY A 781 -1.91 18.87 -32.47
C GLY A 781 -1.63 17.71 -31.50
N GLY A 782 -2.11 16.52 -31.84
CA GLY A 782 -1.91 15.31 -31.05
C GLY A 782 -2.88 15.17 -29.87
N THR A 783 -2.66 14.14 -29.05
CA THR A 783 -3.50 13.84 -27.89
C THR A 783 -3.08 14.67 -26.68
N GLU A 784 -4.00 14.94 -25.78
CA GLU A 784 -3.80 15.79 -24.59
C GLU A 784 -3.73 14.96 -23.33
N HIS A 785 -2.88 15.37 -22.40
CA HIS A 785 -2.52 14.60 -21.22
C HIS A 785 -2.28 15.52 -20.03
N ASP A 786 -2.76 15.09 -18.87
CA ASP A 786 -2.35 15.67 -17.60
C ASP A 786 -1.29 14.79 -16.96
N VAL A 787 -0.27 15.43 -16.41
CA VAL A 787 0.76 14.77 -15.61
C VAL A 787 0.78 15.39 -14.22
N ASP A 788 0.16 14.70 -13.27
CA ASP A 788 0.22 15.08 -11.86
C ASP A 788 1.52 14.57 -11.24
N VAL A 789 2.32 15.47 -10.67
CA VAL A 789 3.63 15.17 -10.08
C VAL A 789 3.72 15.61 -8.62
N VAL A 790 4.34 14.77 -7.80
CA VAL A 790 4.76 15.11 -6.43
C VAL A 790 6.27 15.31 -6.44
N ILE A 791 6.73 16.51 -6.09
CA ILE A 791 8.16 16.86 -6.07
C ILE A 791 8.53 17.28 -4.65
N PHE A 792 9.62 16.73 -4.13
CA PHE A 792 10.20 17.08 -2.84
C PHE A 792 11.71 17.17 -2.97
N GLU A 793 12.30 18.28 -2.51
CA GLU A 793 13.73 18.59 -2.62
C GLU A 793 14.27 18.40 -4.04
N ARG A 794 13.51 18.90 -5.03
CA ARG A 794 13.80 18.76 -6.46
C ARG A 794 13.83 17.32 -6.98
N LYS A 795 13.35 16.32 -6.22
CA LYS A 795 13.25 14.91 -6.65
C LYS A 795 11.81 14.57 -6.96
N LEU A 796 11.60 13.78 -8.02
CA LEU A 796 10.29 13.20 -8.31
C LEU A 796 9.98 12.12 -7.27
N VAL A 797 8.88 12.30 -6.54
CA VAL A 797 8.37 11.34 -5.56
C VAL A 797 7.33 10.42 -6.18
N ALA A 798 6.39 10.99 -6.96
CA ALA A 798 5.36 10.25 -7.68
C ALA A 798 4.92 11.01 -8.93
N ALA A 799 4.42 10.29 -9.93
CA ALA A 799 3.80 10.87 -11.12
C ALA A 799 2.65 9.99 -11.63
N PHE A 800 1.58 10.63 -12.10
CA PHE A 800 0.41 9.96 -12.66
C PHE A 800 0.03 10.63 -13.98
N VAL A 801 -0.35 9.84 -14.98
CA VAL A 801 -0.72 10.35 -16.31
C VAL A 801 -2.16 9.99 -16.60
N SER A 802 -2.98 10.99 -16.95
CA SER A 802 -4.31 10.80 -17.54
C SER A 802 -4.36 11.35 -18.96
N ASP A 803 -5.17 10.70 -19.79
CA ASP A 803 -5.49 11.18 -21.12
C ASP A 803 -6.72 12.06 -21.07
N ASN A 804 -6.72 13.14 -21.84
CA ASN A 804 -7.86 14.00 -22.10
C ASN A 804 -8.42 13.72 -23.49
N GLY A 805 -9.75 13.65 -23.57
CA GLY A 805 -10.49 13.57 -24.81
C GLY A 805 -10.36 14.86 -25.63
N PRO A 806 -10.82 14.85 -26.89
CA PRO A 806 -10.78 16.04 -27.73
C PRO A 806 -11.61 17.16 -27.09
N THR A 807 -11.00 18.34 -26.95
CA THR A 807 -11.67 19.52 -26.39
C THR A 807 -12.85 20.00 -27.22
N ARG A 808 -13.83 20.68 -26.62
CA ARG A 808 -14.95 21.30 -27.35
C ARG A 808 -14.43 22.38 -28.32
N GLY A 809 -14.75 22.23 -29.61
CA GLY A 809 -14.01 22.87 -30.71
C GLY A 809 -13.93 24.42 -30.73
N LYS A 810 -14.79 25.15 -30.00
CA LYS A 810 -14.71 26.62 -29.89
C LYS A 810 -14.16 27.13 -28.56
N THR A 811 -14.20 26.32 -27.51
CA THR A 811 -13.98 26.75 -26.13
C THR A 811 -12.80 26.05 -25.46
N PHE A 812 -12.19 25.06 -26.12
CA PHE A 812 -11.08 24.27 -25.56
C PHE A 812 -11.38 23.57 -24.22
N THR A 813 -12.66 23.50 -23.83
CA THR A 813 -13.08 22.85 -22.60
C THR A 813 -13.03 21.33 -22.71
N GLU A 814 -12.69 20.68 -21.60
CA GLU A 814 -12.51 19.25 -21.48
C GLU A 814 -13.83 18.49 -21.69
N THR A 815 -13.75 17.32 -22.32
CA THR A 815 -14.94 16.54 -22.72
C THR A 815 -15.01 15.17 -22.07
N ALA A 816 -13.89 14.47 -22.03
CA ALA A 816 -13.76 13.13 -21.46
C ALA A 816 -12.33 12.92 -20.96
N ALA A 817 -12.13 11.90 -20.14
CA ALA A 817 -10.81 11.53 -19.67
C ALA A 817 -10.67 10.04 -19.35
N CYS A 818 -9.42 9.61 -19.26
CA CYS A 818 -9.05 8.23 -19.00
C CYS A 818 -7.82 8.17 -18.08
N MET A 819 -7.82 7.29 -17.08
CA MET A 819 -6.65 7.06 -16.21
C MET A 819 -6.57 5.58 -15.78
N PRO A 820 -5.40 4.92 -15.80
CA PRO A 820 -4.11 5.38 -16.35
C PRO A 820 -4.20 5.79 -17.83
N SER A 821 -3.22 6.55 -18.30
CA SER A 821 -3.06 6.83 -19.73
C SER A 821 -3.07 5.54 -20.56
N CYS A 822 -3.79 5.58 -21.68
CA CYS A 822 -3.84 4.52 -22.69
C CYS A 822 -2.56 4.49 -23.53
N LEU A 823 -1.71 5.52 -23.44
CA LEU A 823 -0.47 5.58 -24.23
C LEU A 823 0.47 4.41 -23.91
N PRO A 824 1.30 3.96 -24.87
CA PRO A 824 2.42 3.07 -24.58
C PRO A 824 3.31 3.58 -23.45
N TYR A 825 3.88 2.64 -22.68
CA TYR A 825 4.65 2.96 -21.48
C TYR A 825 5.85 3.89 -21.74
N ASP A 826 6.53 3.78 -22.88
CA ASP A 826 7.63 4.69 -23.26
C ASP A 826 7.14 6.14 -23.43
N LYS A 827 5.94 6.33 -23.99
CA LYS A 827 5.29 7.65 -24.14
C LYS A 827 4.85 8.22 -22.79
N GLN A 828 4.31 7.40 -21.90
CA GLN A 828 4.02 7.81 -20.52
C GLN A 828 5.31 8.27 -19.81
N ARG A 829 6.42 7.53 -19.95
CA ARG A 829 7.71 7.92 -19.36
C ARG A 829 8.29 9.20 -19.99
N GLN A 830 8.07 9.44 -21.28
CA GLN A 830 8.41 10.72 -21.91
C GLN A 830 7.62 11.89 -21.30
N LEU A 831 6.31 11.72 -21.08
CA LEU A 831 5.45 12.73 -20.43
C LEU A 831 5.91 13.02 -19.00
N ILE A 832 6.11 11.98 -18.18
CA ILE A 832 6.56 12.12 -16.79
C ILE A 832 7.91 12.84 -16.73
N THR A 833 8.87 12.45 -17.58
CA THR A 833 10.19 13.08 -17.64
C THR A 833 10.08 14.55 -18.03
N ALA A 834 9.29 14.85 -19.07
CA ALA A 834 9.11 16.21 -19.55
C ALA A 834 8.42 17.11 -18.52
N ALA A 835 7.37 16.63 -17.86
CA ALA A 835 6.66 17.34 -16.80
C ALA A 835 7.58 17.64 -15.60
N TYR A 836 8.29 16.62 -15.10
CA TYR A 836 9.25 16.78 -14.00
C TYR A 836 10.35 17.78 -14.33
N GLN A 837 10.94 17.69 -15.54
CA GLN A 837 11.90 18.69 -15.99
C GLN A 837 11.25 20.06 -16.04
N CYS A 838 10.14 20.24 -16.77
CA CYS A 838 9.48 21.54 -16.89
C CYS A 838 9.26 22.21 -15.53
N CYS A 839 8.76 21.50 -14.52
CA CYS A 839 8.60 21.99 -13.15
C CYS A 839 9.92 22.39 -12.49
N THR A 840 10.88 21.48 -12.39
CA THR A 840 12.16 21.73 -11.67
C THR A 840 13.03 22.80 -12.33
N GLU A 841 12.79 23.03 -13.62
CA GLU A 841 13.52 23.93 -14.50
C GLU A 841 13.07 25.38 -14.36
N ILE A 842 11.76 25.60 -14.23
CA ILE A 842 11.22 26.92 -13.91
C ILE A 842 11.40 27.30 -12.44
N GLY A 843 11.73 26.33 -11.58
CA GLY A 843 12.04 26.52 -10.15
C GLY A 843 11.00 25.95 -9.19
N LEU A 844 10.13 25.03 -9.62
CA LEU A 844 9.23 24.31 -8.73
C LEU A 844 9.97 23.13 -8.10
N GLU A 845 10.34 23.28 -6.82
CA GLU A 845 11.25 22.34 -6.13
C GLU A 845 10.55 21.48 -5.08
N ASN A 846 9.47 21.98 -4.49
CA ASN A 846 8.68 21.30 -3.47
C ASN A 846 7.20 21.61 -3.72
N GLY A 847 6.41 20.60 -4.02
CA GLY A 847 4.97 20.72 -4.11
C GLY A 847 4.31 19.57 -4.86
N VAL A 848 2.99 19.67 -4.95
CA VAL A 848 2.17 18.84 -5.82
C VAL A 848 1.75 19.72 -6.98
N PHE A 849 2.03 19.30 -8.21
CA PHE A 849 1.83 20.10 -9.41
C PHE A 849 1.09 19.29 -10.46
N ASN A 850 0.35 19.98 -11.32
CA ASN A 850 -0.30 19.39 -12.48
C ASN A 850 0.27 20.05 -13.75
N VAL A 851 0.61 19.23 -14.74
CA VAL A 851 1.26 19.69 -15.98
C VAL A 851 0.46 19.21 -17.18
N GLU A 852 -0.06 20.15 -17.95
CA GLU A 852 -0.84 19.87 -19.16
C GLU A 852 0.10 19.76 -20.37
N MET A 853 0.00 18.65 -21.10
CA MET A 853 0.88 18.35 -22.22
C MET A 853 0.12 17.80 -23.43
N LYS A 854 0.62 18.11 -24.62
CA LYS A 854 0.25 17.40 -25.86
C LYS A 854 1.31 16.37 -26.22
N MET A 855 0.89 15.18 -26.62
CA MET A 855 1.76 14.16 -27.20
C MET A 855 1.65 14.20 -28.73
N ILE A 856 2.76 14.55 -29.40
CA ILE A 856 2.86 14.54 -30.86
C ILE A 856 3.90 13.51 -31.34
N SER A 857 4.04 13.36 -32.65
CA SER A 857 5.00 12.41 -33.26
C SER A 857 6.46 12.63 -32.83
N THR A 858 6.83 13.88 -32.48
CA THR A 858 8.17 14.23 -32.01
C THR A 858 8.35 14.17 -30.48
N GLY A 859 7.31 13.80 -29.74
CA GLY A 859 7.33 13.71 -28.28
C GLY A 859 6.39 14.72 -27.59
N PRO A 860 6.53 14.89 -26.26
CA PRO A 860 5.65 15.74 -25.47
C PRO A 860 5.93 17.23 -25.71
N LYS A 861 4.86 18.03 -25.70
CA LYS A 861 4.87 19.48 -25.79
C LYS A 861 4.07 20.09 -24.64
N LEU A 862 4.65 21.06 -23.96
CA LEU A 862 4.03 21.72 -22.82
C LEU A 862 2.90 22.65 -23.28
N VAL A 863 1.74 22.53 -22.64
CA VAL A 863 0.60 23.45 -22.78
C VAL A 863 0.63 24.50 -21.67
N GLU A 864 0.69 24.03 -20.42
CA GLU A 864 0.84 24.85 -19.20
C GLU A 864 1.27 24.03 -17.98
N ILE A 865 1.64 24.74 -16.90
CA ILE A 865 1.97 24.18 -15.60
C ILE A 865 1.07 24.84 -14.57
N ASN A 866 0.21 24.06 -13.95
CA ASN A 866 -0.57 24.47 -12.80
C ASN A 866 0.32 24.33 -11.55
N GLY A 867 0.62 25.45 -10.88
CA GLY A 867 1.55 25.51 -9.75
C GLY A 867 1.01 24.90 -8.43
N ARG A 868 0.05 24.00 -8.53
CA ARG A 868 -0.73 23.38 -7.45
C ARG A 868 -1.23 21.99 -7.87
N MET A 869 -1.89 21.29 -6.94
CA MET A 869 -2.59 20.03 -7.21
C MET A 869 -3.63 20.16 -8.33
N GLY A 870 -3.72 19.13 -9.18
CA GLY A 870 -4.70 19.01 -10.25
C GLY A 870 -6.15 19.20 -9.78
N GLY A 871 -6.97 19.76 -10.66
CA GLY A 871 -8.39 20.00 -10.41
C GLY A 871 -9.26 18.76 -10.67
N PHE A 872 -10.57 18.99 -10.70
CA PHE A 872 -11.58 18.02 -11.08
C PHE A 872 -11.48 16.67 -10.32
N TYR A 873 -11.55 15.55 -11.03
CA TYR A 873 -11.57 14.18 -10.50
C TYR A 873 -10.17 13.59 -10.27
N LEU A 874 -9.10 14.26 -10.72
CA LEU A 874 -7.74 13.69 -10.82
C LEU A 874 -7.27 13.10 -9.48
N ARG A 875 -7.42 13.88 -8.40
CA ARG A 875 -7.05 13.43 -7.04
C ARG A 875 -7.81 12.16 -6.62
N ASP A 876 -9.11 12.10 -6.88
CA ASP A 876 -9.95 10.99 -6.46
C ASP A 876 -9.63 9.72 -7.25
N TRP A 877 -9.39 9.85 -8.56
CA TRP A 877 -8.97 8.75 -9.42
C TRP A 877 -7.57 8.26 -9.03
N ILE A 878 -6.62 9.16 -8.75
CA ILE A 878 -5.29 8.79 -8.25
C ILE A 878 -5.39 8.02 -6.94
N LYS A 879 -6.23 8.48 -6.01
CA LYS A 879 -6.46 7.78 -4.74
C LYS A 879 -7.10 6.39 -4.96
N LYS A 880 -8.08 6.25 -5.85
CA LYS A 880 -8.71 4.93 -6.09
C LYS A 880 -7.79 3.96 -6.83
N LEU A 881 -7.09 4.41 -7.86
CA LEU A 881 -6.21 3.58 -8.69
C LEU A 881 -4.89 3.26 -8.00
N TYR A 882 -4.30 4.28 -7.36
CA TYR A 882 -2.94 4.25 -6.86
C TYR A 882 -2.84 4.55 -5.37
N ALA A 883 -3.94 4.57 -4.60
CA ALA A 883 -4.01 4.85 -3.15
C ALA A 883 -2.91 5.78 -2.62
N VAL A 884 -2.72 6.86 -3.39
CA VAL A 884 -1.89 8.00 -3.07
C VAL A 884 -2.86 9.15 -2.87
N ASP A 885 -2.85 9.71 -1.66
CA ASP A 885 -3.67 10.85 -1.30
C ASP A 885 -2.91 12.14 -1.61
N MET A 886 -3.30 12.82 -2.69
CA MET A 886 -2.60 14.03 -3.16
C MET A 886 -2.73 15.21 -2.18
N ILE A 887 -3.80 15.26 -1.35
CA ILE A 887 -3.93 16.26 -0.29
C ILE A 887 -2.92 15.97 0.82
N MET A 888 -2.82 14.71 1.23
CA MET A 888 -1.83 14.29 2.23
C MET A 888 -0.41 14.61 1.77
N CYS A 889 -0.11 14.36 0.49
CA CYS A 889 1.18 14.73 -0.12
C CYS A 889 1.42 16.24 -0.05
N ALA A 890 0.43 17.07 -0.41
CA ALA A 890 0.55 18.52 -0.34
C ALA A 890 0.82 19.01 1.09
N PHE A 891 0.12 18.47 2.09
CA PHE A 891 0.34 18.82 3.50
C PHE A 891 1.72 18.38 4.01
N LEU A 892 2.14 17.15 3.74
CA LEU A 892 3.46 16.64 4.11
C LEU A 892 4.57 17.52 3.51
N VAL A 893 4.52 17.78 2.20
CA VAL A 893 5.51 18.61 1.51
C VAL A 893 5.56 20.02 2.09
N SER A 894 4.40 20.63 2.38
CA SER A 894 4.36 21.97 2.98
C SER A 894 4.98 22.04 4.38
N CYS A 895 4.99 20.91 5.10
CA CYS A 895 5.63 20.78 6.41
C CYS A 895 7.11 20.37 6.32
N GLY A 896 7.67 20.26 5.11
CA GLY A 896 9.05 19.79 4.91
C GLY A 896 9.23 18.29 5.14
N ILE A 897 8.16 17.51 4.99
CA ILE A 897 8.15 16.06 5.22
C ILE A 897 7.99 15.36 3.88
N ARG A 898 8.90 14.44 3.57
CA ARG A 898 8.85 13.67 2.34
C ARG A 898 7.63 12.72 2.37
N PRO A 899 6.72 12.78 1.38
CA PRO A 899 5.67 11.78 1.24
C PRO A 899 6.24 10.44 0.80
N SER A 900 5.66 9.35 1.32
CA SER A 900 5.90 7.99 0.89
C SER A 900 4.75 7.55 0.00
N CYS A 901 5.00 7.55 -1.31
CA CYS A 901 4.03 7.15 -2.32
C CYS A 901 4.40 5.76 -2.86
N PRO A 902 3.59 4.72 -2.60
CA PRO A 902 3.91 3.37 -3.07
C PRO A 902 3.85 3.28 -4.60
N GLU A 903 4.92 2.80 -5.24
CA GLU A 903 4.93 2.51 -6.67
C GLU A 903 4.10 1.23 -6.92
N ARG A 904 3.00 1.34 -7.66
CA ARG A 904 2.09 0.21 -7.90
C ARG A 904 1.55 0.17 -9.32
N LYS A 905 1.07 -1.01 -9.71
CA LYS A 905 0.16 -1.15 -10.84
C LYS A 905 -1.21 -0.54 -10.46
N PRO A 906 -1.86 0.18 -11.38
CA PRO A 906 -3.21 0.70 -11.15
C PRO A 906 -4.19 -0.45 -10.88
N LYS A 907 -5.15 -0.24 -9.97
CA LYS A 907 -6.19 -1.24 -9.64
C LYS A 907 -7.22 -1.49 -10.76
N GLY A 908 -7.21 -0.68 -11.81
CA GLY A 908 -8.14 -0.77 -12.93
C GLY A 908 -7.95 0.39 -13.91
N GLN A 909 -9.00 0.71 -14.63
CA GLN A 909 -9.08 1.72 -15.67
C GLN A 909 -10.31 2.60 -15.43
N PHE A 910 -10.07 3.86 -15.10
CA PHE A 910 -11.09 4.90 -15.09
C PHE A 910 -11.33 5.44 -16.49
N MET A 911 -12.60 5.66 -16.80
CA MET A 911 -13.02 6.45 -17.95
C MET A 911 -14.22 7.30 -17.57
N GLY A 912 -14.19 8.58 -17.92
CA GLY A 912 -15.24 9.52 -17.55
C GLY A 912 -15.53 10.56 -18.62
N VAL A 913 -16.71 11.16 -18.51
CA VAL A 913 -17.20 12.23 -19.37
C VAL A 913 -17.53 13.46 -18.52
N MET A 914 -17.15 14.64 -19.03
CA MET A 914 -17.49 15.93 -18.43
C MET A 914 -18.96 16.27 -18.72
N CYS A 915 -19.64 16.84 -17.73
CA CYS A 915 -21.02 17.26 -17.83
C CYS A 915 -21.13 18.79 -17.79
N ILE A 916 -21.85 19.38 -18.74
CA ILE A 916 -22.03 20.84 -18.85
C ILE A 916 -23.43 21.29 -18.39
N PRO A 917 -23.55 22.51 -17.85
CA PRO A 917 -24.80 23.06 -17.32
C PRO A 917 -26.02 22.94 -18.23
N SER A 918 -25.98 23.53 -19.43
CA SER A 918 -27.16 23.65 -20.31
C SER A 918 -27.75 22.32 -20.74
N LEU A 919 -26.91 21.30 -20.91
CA LEU A 919 -27.36 19.98 -21.33
C LEU A 919 -27.70 19.11 -20.12
N HIS A 920 -26.80 18.97 -19.16
CA HIS A 920 -26.90 17.83 -18.22
C HIS A 920 -27.42 18.20 -16.83
N SER A 921 -27.40 19.46 -16.40
CA SER A 921 -27.76 19.82 -15.03
C SER A 921 -29.20 19.41 -14.67
N HIS A 922 -30.18 19.74 -15.52
CA HIS A 922 -31.57 19.35 -15.28
C HIS A 922 -31.76 17.82 -15.31
N MET A 923 -31.10 17.12 -16.23
CA MET A 923 -31.25 15.67 -16.38
C MET A 923 -30.62 14.90 -15.20
N LEU A 924 -29.44 15.30 -14.74
CA LEU A 924 -28.74 14.64 -13.64
C LEU A 924 -29.34 14.93 -12.27
N ASN A 925 -30.14 16.01 -12.16
CA ASN A 925 -30.86 16.39 -10.95
C ASN A 925 -32.34 15.98 -10.96
N ASP A 926 -32.83 15.35 -12.04
CA ASP A 926 -34.16 14.75 -12.07
C ASP A 926 -34.28 13.69 -10.96
N PRO A 927 -35.39 13.64 -10.17
CA PRO A 927 -35.48 12.78 -9.00
C PRO A 927 -35.23 11.29 -9.26
N ASP A 928 -35.69 10.75 -10.39
CA ASP A 928 -35.53 9.34 -10.74
C ASP A 928 -34.07 9.06 -11.13
N THR A 929 -33.50 9.95 -11.95
CA THR A 929 -32.09 9.86 -12.38
C THR A 929 -31.14 10.02 -11.20
N LEU A 930 -31.41 10.97 -10.31
CA LEU A 930 -30.63 11.21 -9.10
C LEU A 930 -30.67 9.99 -8.17
N SER A 931 -31.84 9.43 -7.92
CA SER A 931 -32.00 8.23 -7.08
C SER A 931 -31.25 7.04 -7.67
N ARG A 932 -31.36 6.84 -9.00
CA ARG A 932 -30.64 5.78 -9.70
C ARG A 932 -29.12 5.99 -9.66
N ARG A 933 -28.66 7.21 -9.88
CA ARG A 933 -27.25 7.60 -9.78
C ARG A 933 -26.69 7.31 -8.39
N GLN A 934 -27.38 7.76 -7.33
CA GLN A 934 -26.99 7.50 -5.93
C GLN A 934 -26.95 6.00 -5.61
N GLU A 935 -27.90 5.21 -6.12
CA GLU A 935 -27.88 3.75 -6.00
C GLU A 935 -26.62 3.15 -6.63
N LEU A 936 -26.27 3.57 -7.85
CA LEU A 936 -25.09 3.07 -8.56
C LEU A 936 -23.77 3.52 -7.90
N GLU A 937 -23.72 4.75 -7.36
CA GLU A 937 -22.58 5.25 -6.57
C GLU A 937 -22.38 4.45 -5.29
N SER A 938 -23.46 4.16 -4.56
CA SER A 938 -23.40 3.36 -3.33
C SER A 938 -22.87 1.94 -3.58
N LYS A 939 -23.04 1.43 -4.80
CA LYS A 939 -22.52 0.14 -5.26
C LYS A 939 -21.11 0.25 -5.87
N GLY A 940 -20.53 1.45 -5.96
CA GLY A 940 -19.24 1.70 -6.60
C GLY A 940 -19.21 1.45 -8.11
N ILE A 941 -20.38 1.36 -8.76
CA ILE A 941 -20.50 1.10 -10.21
C ILE A 941 -20.14 2.35 -11.01
N ILE A 942 -20.50 3.53 -10.48
CA ILE A 942 -20.20 4.83 -11.05
C ILE A 942 -19.50 5.71 -10.03
N HIS A 943 -18.79 6.71 -10.54
CA HIS A 943 -18.10 7.73 -9.77
C HIS A 943 -18.54 9.09 -10.30
N PHE A 944 -19.20 9.87 -9.44
CA PHE A 944 -19.66 11.21 -9.75
C PHE A 944 -18.82 12.22 -8.99
N ASN A 945 -18.26 13.17 -9.71
CA ASN A 945 -17.47 14.26 -9.14
C ASN A 945 -18.13 15.58 -9.52
N GLN A 946 -18.71 16.29 -8.55
CA GLN A 946 -19.30 17.61 -8.76
C GLN A 946 -18.27 18.70 -8.48
N PHE A 947 -18.15 19.66 -9.39
CA PHE A 947 -17.17 20.76 -9.33
C PHE A 947 -17.84 22.11 -9.05
N ASP A 948 -19.08 22.26 -9.48
CA ASP A 948 -19.91 23.44 -9.26
C ASP A 948 -21.27 23.02 -8.69
N GLU A 949 -21.67 23.66 -7.60
CA GLU A 949 -22.92 23.40 -6.88
C GLU A 949 -24.14 23.84 -7.68
N HIS A 950 -24.04 24.95 -8.39
CA HIS A 950 -25.18 25.60 -9.05
C HIS A 950 -25.26 25.30 -10.55
N ALA A 951 -24.18 24.76 -11.12
CA ALA A 951 -24.05 24.53 -12.56
C ALA A 951 -24.35 25.82 -13.33
N ASP A 952 -23.62 26.88 -12.99
CA ASP A 952 -23.86 28.21 -13.54
C ASP A 952 -23.34 28.33 -14.99
N ILE A 953 -24.02 29.14 -15.79
CA ILE A 953 -23.56 29.52 -17.14
C ILE A 953 -22.88 30.88 -17.03
N GLY A 954 -21.66 30.99 -17.56
CA GLY A 954 -20.89 32.24 -17.58
C GLY A 954 -21.64 33.37 -18.28
N LYS A 955 -21.34 34.62 -17.89
CA LYS A 955 -22.04 35.83 -18.40
C LYS A 955 -21.93 36.01 -19.92
N ASP A 956 -20.89 35.46 -20.52
CA ASP A 956 -20.57 35.45 -21.95
C ASP A 956 -21.13 34.21 -22.69
N GLY A 957 -21.86 33.35 -21.99
CA GLY A 957 -22.34 32.07 -22.50
C GLY A 957 -21.27 30.97 -22.51
N PHE A 958 -20.09 31.21 -21.92
CA PHE A 958 -19.10 30.16 -21.66
C PHE A 958 -19.60 29.21 -20.58
N GLU A 959 -19.38 27.92 -20.78
CA GLU A 959 -19.84 26.87 -19.88
C GLU A 959 -18.66 26.00 -19.46
N GLU A 960 -18.30 26.08 -18.19
CA GLU A 960 -17.39 25.13 -17.57
C GLU A 960 -18.13 23.82 -17.25
N PRO A 961 -17.44 22.67 -17.27
CA PRO A 961 -17.99 21.45 -16.72
C PRO A 961 -18.36 21.61 -15.24
N PHE A 962 -19.61 21.32 -14.88
CA PHE A 962 -20.05 21.35 -13.48
C PHE A 962 -19.85 20.02 -12.77
N ALA A 963 -19.69 18.93 -13.53
CA ALA A 963 -19.46 17.59 -12.98
C ALA A 963 -18.73 16.65 -13.95
N ASN A 964 -18.30 15.50 -13.44
CA ASN A 964 -17.80 14.36 -14.20
C ASN A 964 -18.54 13.09 -13.79
N VAL A 965 -18.92 12.27 -14.77
CA VAL A 965 -19.49 10.94 -14.57
C VAL A 965 -18.50 9.91 -15.11
N ALA A 966 -18.09 8.97 -14.27
CA ALA A 966 -17.06 7.99 -14.61
C ALA A 966 -17.40 6.58 -14.14
N VAL A 967 -16.71 5.61 -14.74
CA VAL A 967 -16.74 4.20 -14.38
C VAL A 967 -15.31 3.69 -14.21
N MET A 968 -15.13 2.64 -13.40
CA MET A 968 -13.87 1.92 -13.26
C MET A 968 -14.07 0.46 -13.64
N GLU A 969 -13.24 -0.04 -14.56
CA GLU A 969 -13.22 -1.45 -15.01
C GLU A 969 -11.79 -1.99 -15.04
N ASN A 970 -11.59 -3.24 -15.43
CA ASN A 970 -10.26 -3.86 -15.47
C ASN A 970 -9.38 -3.40 -16.64
N ASP A 971 -9.99 -2.89 -17.71
CA ASP A 971 -9.30 -2.52 -18.95
C ASP A 971 -10.04 -1.41 -19.73
N VAL A 972 -9.35 -0.81 -20.70
CA VAL A 972 -9.84 0.32 -21.52
C VAL A 972 -11.11 -0.02 -22.31
N LEU A 973 -11.23 -1.22 -22.86
CA LEU A 973 -12.40 -1.58 -23.68
C LEU A 973 -13.64 -1.74 -22.82
N SER A 974 -13.49 -2.45 -21.70
CA SER A 974 -14.57 -2.65 -20.73
C SER A 974 -15.04 -1.32 -20.13
N ALA A 975 -14.11 -0.44 -19.71
CA ALA A 975 -14.42 0.89 -19.19
C ALA A 975 -15.16 1.74 -20.23
N LYS A 976 -14.68 1.73 -21.49
CA LYS A 976 -15.29 2.47 -22.60
C LYS A 976 -16.71 2.01 -22.89
N GLN A 977 -16.92 0.70 -22.98
CA GLN A 977 -18.25 0.16 -23.26
C GLN A 977 -19.23 0.52 -22.15
N LYS A 978 -18.84 0.34 -20.89
CA LYS A 978 -19.69 0.65 -19.74
C LYS A 978 -20.02 2.14 -19.64
N LEU A 979 -19.07 3.02 -19.91
CA LEU A 979 -19.32 4.46 -19.93
C LEU A 979 -20.30 4.86 -21.05
N LEU A 980 -20.21 4.23 -22.24
CA LEU A 980 -21.15 4.48 -23.34
C LEU A 980 -22.57 3.99 -23.04
N GLU A 981 -22.71 2.87 -22.34
CA GLU A 981 -24.00 2.37 -21.86
C GLU A 981 -24.59 3.33 -20.82
N LEU A 982 -23.79 3.76 -19.84
CA LEU A 982 -24.18 4.70 -18.81
C LEU A 982 -24.55 6.08 -19.36
N ALA A 983 -23.78 6.60 -20.31
CA ALA A 983 -24.05 7.89 -20.95
C ALA A 983 -25.39 7.88 -21.71
N LYS A 984 -25.82 6.72 -22.22
CA LYS A 984 -27.16 6.55 -22.81
C LYS A 984 -28.24 6.42 -21.73
N GLU A 985 -27.98 5.65 -20.66
CA GLU A 985 -28.92 5.48 -19.53
C GLU A 985 -29.30 6.83 -18.92
N PHE A 986 -28.32 7.73 -18.72
CA PHE A 986 -28.52 9.04 -18.13
C PHE A 986 -28.74 10.18 -19.14
N ASN A 987 -28.93 9.86 -20.42
CA ASN A 987 -29.10 10.85 -21.50
C ASN A 987 -27.97 11.91 -21.55
N ILE A 988 -26.75 11.56 -21.13
CA ILE A 988 -25.57 12.43 -21.20
C ILE A 988 -25.09 12.58 -22.65
N THR A 989 -25.36 11.59 -23.51
CA THR A 989 -24.97 11.64 -24.92
C THR A 989 -26.14 11.98 -25.83
N ASP A 990 -25.90 12.91 -26.77
CA ASP A 990 -26.82 13.22 -27.86
C ASP A 990 -26.03 13.57 -29.15
N PRO A 991 -26.69 13.81 -30.31
CA PRO A 991 -25.98 14.14 -31.56
C PRO A 991 -25.12 15.43 -31.52
N THR A 992 -25.37 16.34 -30.59
CA THR A 992 -24.63 17.59 -30.36
C THR A 992 -23.55 17.46 -29.28
N TYR A 993 -23.67 16.47 -28.39
CA TYR A 993 -22.70 16.09 -27.36
C TYR A 993 -22.43 14.58 -27.44
N ASN A 994 -21.67 14.16 -28.46
CA ASN A 994 -21.46 12.75 -28.76
C ASN A 994 -20.29 12.17 -27.96
N VAL A 995 -20.62 11.45 -26.88
CA VAL A 995 -19.64 10.84 -26.00
C VAL A 995 -18.77 9.81 -26.74
N ALA A 996 -19.31 9.09 -27.72
CA ALA A 996 -18.52 8.13 -28.50
C ALA A 996 -17.37 8.78 -29.27
N ASP A 997 -17.56 10.01 -29.74
CA ASP A 997 -16.52 10.77 -30.44
C ASP A 997 -15.44 11.23 -29.46
N PHE A 998 -15.82 11.65 -28.25
CA PHE A 998 -14.87 12.07 -27.21
C PHE A 998 -13.97 10.93 -26.73
N LEU A 999 -14.52 9.70 -26.67
CA LEU A 999 -13.75 8.51 -26.30
C LEU A 999 -12.97 7.92 -27.50
N GLY A 1000 -13.04 8.52 -28.68
CA GLY A 1000 -12.49 7.97 -29.92
C GLY A 1000 -10.98 7.70 -29.86
N ASP A 1001 -10.24 8.56 -29.16
CA ASP A 1001 -8.78 8.48 -29.03
C ASP A 1001 -8.29 7.52 -27.93
N PHE A 1002 -9.19 7.07 -27.04
CA PHE A 1002 -8.87 6.08 -26.02
C PHE A 1002 -8.93 4.67 -26.61
N LYS A 1003 -7.75 4.11 -26.90
CA LYS A 1003 -7.55 2.80 -27.54
C LYS A 1003 -6.46 2.03 -26.78
N ASN A 1004 -6.57 0.70 -26.75
CA ASN A 1004 -5.48 -0.15 -26.30
C ASN A 1004 -4.35 -0.11 -27.34
N TYR A 1005 -3.13 0.19 -26.89
CA TYR A 1005 -1.91 0.22 -27.70
C TYR A 1005 -1.00 -0.97 -27.45
#